data_AF-A0A2G4R4T0-F1
#
_entry.id   AF-A0A2G4R4T0-F1
#
_cell.length_a   1.000
_cell.length_b   1.000
_cell.length_c   1.000
_cell.angle_alpha   90.00
_cell.angle_beta   90.00
_cell.angle_gamma   90.00
#
_symmetry.space_group_name_H-M   'P 1'
#
loop_
_entity.id
_entity.type
_entity.pdbx_description
1 polymer ?
#
loop_
_entity_poly.entity_id
_entity_poly.type
_entity_poly.pdbx_seq_one_letter_code
_entity_poly.pdbx_strand_id
1 'polypeptide(L)'
;GGGGDTMLSCNQQGIHNLPSYLNSHSFKSRLIPSFLALSVITALYSPLQANWVYNKPDNQTQNGENITASDNGTVNNKNWIFFTNTSNTGSLTINGSLTASGTGTRGGVNVSNGRTVGTITIGSSGSLNTQHHGINIMQNAHAAKIDVQGSLSVSGNNGHGINIHNNANVSEISINGNLSANGNNGQGINIMNNANVGTITLGSSGSISSQHRRAILVNRNATINHIDIQGTITKGRGVWNDGIIGMSNNGGSGGGTGTTPGIKVTGNITSTSESAAALGNGGTINGNIVVENGATLTGGKKFNTNLYTALANDGVINGNIEIKQGATLMGGIGNTKLSTYEWGGKVNGNIKVNGTVNGNIGNYSGTITGSIEIQENANVTGNIRLGTIGQRVNGKVEGDIIVKGTLNGNIDSSGTIGGKIQNEAKNAITIYNRPGASIAQGITNKGTATIRNQGKIQQGIINDGGTLTVINDFRRDENAADGYRAVGEIGKTTSGVHIENKSGQLHINAWYFNKEDYATAEERKNNALLVSGDYQNITIGDSFINTKGLDVDKTYNSYSLIADKDGNAVGDKVNNGQGIDVNKLHSISGIYSFENFGGAGQYRANINRDELSGRILAQSIIYSQRIRNVNLSRILREATTQVFVSGKESEVNA
;
A
#
# COMPACT_ATOMS: atom_id res chain seq x y z
N GLY A 1 -49.26 -35.45 -33.73
CA GLY A 1 -48.11 -36.09 -34.41
C GLY A 1 -46.91 -35.77 -33.56
N GLY A 2 -46.19 -36.75 -33.01
CA GLY A 2 -45.60 -37.94 -33.66
C GLY A 2 -44.31 -37.48 -34.31
N GLY A 3 -43.12 -38.04 -34.09
CA GLY A 3 -42.53 -39.23 -33.45
C GLY A 3 -41.05 -39.21 -33.95
N GLY A 4 -40.04 -39.93 -33.47
CA GLY A 4 -39.83 -41.04 -32.53
C GLY A 4 -38.34 -40.99 -32.10
N ASP A 5 -37.97 -41.56 -30.96
CA ASP A 5 -37.55 -42.96 -30.72
C ASP A 5 -36.08 -43.26 -31.06
N THR A 6 -35.27 -43.58 -30.03
CA THR A 6 -34.88 -44.97 -29.76
C THR A 6 -34.22 -45.14 -28.38
N MET A 7 -34.71 -46.14 -27.65
CA MET A 7 -34.32 -46.62 -26.32
C MET A 7 -33.15 -47.61 -26.37
N LEU A 8 -32.47 -47.79 -25.23
CA LEU A 8 -31.87 -49.07 -24.83
C LEU A 8 -32.00 -49.25 -23.31
N SER A 9 -33.07 -49.92 -22.91
CA SER A 9 -33.21 -50.62 -21.64
C SER A 9 -33.50 -52.08 -21.98
N CYS A 10 -32.89 -53.03 -21.27
CA CYS A 10 -33.28 -54.43 -21.36
C CYS A 10 -33.36 -55.05 -19.98
N ASN A 11 -34.36 -55.90 -19.88
CA ASN A 11 -35.18 -56.21 -18.72
C ASN A 11 -34.81 -57.58 -18.14
N GLN A 12 -35.19 -57.76 -16.89
CA GLN A 12 -35.10 -58.95 -16.06
C GLN A 12 -36.30 -59.87 -16.35
N GLN A 13 -36.10 -61.19 -16.54
CA GLN A 13 -36.95 -62.31 -16.06
C GLN A 13 -36.74 -63.60 -16.89
N GLY A 14 -36.70 -64.74 -16.20
CA GLY A 14 -36.78 -66.07 -16.79
C GLY A 14 -36.44 -67.20 -15.79
N ILE A 15 -37.43 -67.64 -15.00
CA ILE A 15 -37.40 -68.89 -14.23
C ILE A 15 -38.32 -69.91 -14.94
N HIS A 16 -37.93 -71.20 -14.85
CA HIS A 16 -38.68 -72.45 -15.08
C HIS A 16 -38.47 -73.15 -16.43
N ASN A 17 -37.65 -74.22 -16.41
CA ASN A 17 -38.12 -75.58 -16.68
C ASN A 17 -37.12 -76.66 -16.17
N LEU A 18 -37.70 -77.67 -15.52
CA LEU A 18 -37.17 -78.90 -14.88
C LEU A 18 -36.53 -79.88 -15.90
N PRO A 19 -35.78 -80.97 -15.53
CA PRO A 19 -36.25 -81.99 -14.59
C PRO A 19 -35.27 -82.66 -13.62
N SER A 20 -35.94 -83.27 -12.64
CA SER A 20 -35.55 -84.13 -11.52
C SER A 20 -34.78 -85.40 -11.90
N TYR A 21 -33.69 -85.68 -11.20
CA TYR A 21 -33.30 -87.03 -10.78
C TYR A 21 -32.50 -86.96 -9.47
N LEU A 22 -33.11 -87.44 -8.39
CA LEU A 22 -32.43 -87.81 -7.15
C LEU A 22 -32.04 -89.29 -7.28
N ASN A 23 -30.78 -89.61 -7.03
CA ASN A 23 -30.45 -90.91 -6.44
C ASN A 23 -29.23 -90.82 -5.52
N SER A 24 -29.40 -91.51 -4.40
CA SER A 24 -28.55 -91.69 -3.24
C SER A 24 -27.13 -92.16 -3.56
N HIS A 25 -26.13 -91.64 -2.83
CA HIS A 25 -25.28 -92.45 -1.95
C HIS A 25 -24.33 -91.59 -1.10
N SER A 26 -24.13 -92.04 0.13
CA SER A 26 -23.38 -91.46 1.23
C SER A 26 -21.89 -91.25 0.93
N PHE A 27 -21.30 -90.16 1.44
CA PHE A 27 -20.08 -90.27 2.24
C PHE A 27 -20.04 -89.21 3.33
N LYS A 28 -19.90 -89.72 4.56
CA LYS A 28 -19.60 -88.97 5.77
C LYS A 28 -18.21 -88.34 5.68
N SER A 29 -18.07 -87.24 6.43
CA SER A 29 -16.86 -86.75 7.09
C SER A 29 -16.11 -85.58 6.44
N ARG A 30 -15.82 -84.61 7.32
CA ARG A 30 -14.87 -83.48 7.21
C ARG A 30 -15.39 -82.18 6.59
N LEU A 31 -16.41 -81.60 7.22
CA LEU A 31 -16.43 -80.14 7.43
C LEU A 31 -15.82 -79.83 8.81
N ILE A 32 -15.17 -78.67 8.93
CA ILE A 32 -14.38 -78.16 10.06
C ILE A 32 -12.91 -78.62 9.99
N PRO A 33 -12.06 -77.91 9.19
CA PRO A 33 -11.28 -76.80 9.75
C PRO A 33 -10.89 -75.71 8.72
N SER A 34 -11.85 -75.02 8.11
CA SER A 34 -11.55 -73.95 7.13
C SER A 34 -12.11 -72.57 7.48
N PHE A 35 -12.96 -72.45 8.51
CA PHE A 35 -13.45 -71.14 8.98
C PHE A 35 -12.59 -70.50 10.08
N LEU A 36 -11.78 -71.29 10.80
CA LEU A 36 -10.79 -70.77 11.76
C LEU A 36 -9.47 -70.34 11.11
N ALA A 37 -9.17 -70.83 9.89
CA ALA A 37 -8.00 -70.39 9.15
C ALA A 37 -8.22 -69.05 8.43
N LEU A 38 -9.48 -68.74 8.06
CA LEU A 38 -9.81 -67.47 7.40
C LEU A 38 -9.92 -66.30 8.38
N SER A 39 -10.34 -66.55 9.64
CA SER A 39 -10.34 -65.53 10.70
C SER A 39 -8.92 -65.22 11.24
N VAL A 40 -7.98 -66.15 11.12
CA VAL A 40 -6.56 -65.93 11.48
C VAL A 40 -5.80 -65.20 10.35
N ILE A 41 -6.21 -65.33 9.08
CA ILE A 41 -5.59 -64.58 7.97
C ILE A 41 -6.07 -63.12 7.94
N THR A 42 -7.30 -62.82 8.38
CA THR A 42 -7.75 -61.42 8.55
C THR A 42 -7.23 -60.73 9.82
N ALA A 43 -6.67 -61.49 10.77
CA ALA A 43 -5.97 -60.94 11.94
C ALA A 43 -4.45 -60.71 11.69
N LEU A 44 -3.93 -61.15 10.55
CA LEU A 44 -2.53 -61.00 10.15
C LEU A 44 -2.29 -59.92 9.08
N TYR A 45 -3.35 -59.26 8.60
CA TYR A 45 -3.24 -57.98 7.88
C TYR A 45 -3.37 -56.84 8.90
N SER A 46 -2.34 -56.66 9.73
CA SER A 46 -2.12 -55.38 10.37
C SER A 46 -1.95 -54.33 9.25
N PRO A 47 -2.61 -53.16 9.33
CA PRO A 47 -2.28 -52.07 8.42
C PRO A 47 -0.79 -51.81 8.56
N LEU A 48 -0.05 -52.05 7.48
CA LEU A 48 1.38 -51.82 7.42
C LEU A 48 1.63 -50.40 7.88
N GLN A 49 2.44 -50.31 8.93
CA GLN A 49 2.68 -49.14 9.75
C GLN A 49 3.72 -48.22 9.10
N ALA A 50 3.74 -46.93 9.43
CA ALA A 50 4.85 -46.06 9.04
C ALA A 50 6.16 -46.64 9.57
N ASN A 51 7.26 -46.53 8.85
CA ASN A 51 8.57 -46.76 9.45
C ASN A 51 9.29 -45.42 9.44
N TRP A 52 9.06 -44.64 10.50
CA TRP A 52 10.07 -43.69 10.92
C TRP A 52 11.34 -44.47 11.21
N VAL A 53 12.45 -43.95 10.74
CA VAL A 53 13.79 -44.44 11.05
C VAL A 53 14.43 -43.40 11.95
N TYR A 54 14.87 -43.83 13.12
CA TYR A 54 15.60 -43.01 14.09
C TYR A 54 17.03 -43.52 14.22
N ASN A 55 17.98 -42.71 13.77
CA ASN A 55 19.40 -42.91 14.04
C ASN A 55 19.72 -42.39 15.45
N LYS A 56 20.03 -43.30 16.37
CA LYS A 56 20.30 -42.99 17.77
C LYS A 56 21.72 -42.47 18.00
N PRO A 57 21.96 -41.73 19.10
CA PRO A 57 23.31 -41.29 19.48
C PRO A 57 24.32 -42.42 19.72
N ASP A 58 23.84 -43.61 20.07
CA ASP A 58 24.64 -44.83 20.28
C ASP A 58 24.97 -45.59 18.97
N ASN A 59 24.71 -44.96 17.81
CA ASN A 59 24.82 -45.52 16.46
C ASN A 59 23.85 -46.66 16.13
N GLN A 60 22.90 -47.00 17.00
CA GLN A 60 21.82 -47.92 16.67
C GLN A 60 20.75 -47.25 15.82
N THR A 61 19.91 -48.07 15.17
CA THR A 61 18.78 -47.59 14.39
C THR A 61 17.50 -48.21 14.92
N GLN A 62 16.48 -47.39 15.15
CA GLN A 62 15.14 -47.82 15.52
C GLN A 62 14.17 -47.54 14.38
N ASN A 63 13.32 -48.51 14.06
CA ASN A 63 12.21 -48.33 13.11
C ASN A 63 10.88 -48.42 13.85
N GLY A 64 9.87 -47.66 13.43
CA GLY A 64 8.50 -47.84 13.92
C GLY A 64 7.49 -46.83 13.39
N GLU A 65 6.20 -47.13 13.62
CA GLU A 65 5.07 -46.28 13.24
C GLU A 65 5.09 -44.95 13.96
N ASN A 66 5.29 -45.06 15.27
CA ASN A 66 5.32 -43.95 16.17
C ASN A 66 6.65 -44.03 16.90
N ILE A 67 7.47 -43.01 16.75
CA ILE A 67 8.73 -42.91 17.48
C ILE A 67 8.60 -41.83 18.53
N THR A 68 8.88 -42.18 19.78
CA THR A 68 9.12 -41.24 20.87
C THR A 68 10.60 -41.32 21.23
N ALA A 69 11.35 -40.28 20.91
CA ALA A 69 12.77 -40.18 21.22
C ALA A 69 12.98 -39.38 22.50
N SER A 70 13.50 -40.04 23.54
CA SER A 70 13.85 -39.42 24.83
C SER A 70 15.36 -39.39 25.08
N ASP A 71 16.16 -39.87 24.12
CA ASP A 71 17.62 -39.91 24.25
C ASP A 71 18.22 -38.51 24.19
N ASN A 72 19.36 -38.33 24.86
CA ASN A 72 20.19 -37.15 24.76
C ASN A 72 21.50 -37.51 24.08
N GLY A 73 21.99 -36.65 23.19
CA GLY A 73 23.33 -36.81 22.63
C GLY A 73 23.46 -36.35 21.19
N THR A 74 24.58 -36.76 20.59
CA THR A 74 24.95 -36.36 19.23
C THR A 74 24.86 -37.56 18.30
N VAL A 75 24.12 -37.40 17.20
CA VAL A 75 24.08 -38.37 16.09
C VAL A 75 25.13 -37.95 15.07
N ASN A 76 26.18 -38.76 14.98
CA ASN A 76 27.35 -38.47 14.16
C ASN A 76 27.30 -39.19 12.80
N ASN A 77 27.75 -38.51 11.75
CA ASN A 77 27.98 -39.08 10.42
C ASN A 77 26.71 -39.69 9.78
N LYS A 78 25.55 -39.10 10.07
CA LYS A 78 24.27 -39.42 9.44
C LYS A 78 23.73 -38.18 8.73
N ASN A 79 23.03 -38.39 7.62
CA ASN A 79 22.38 -37.30 6.91
C ASN A 79 21.20 -36.72 7.69
N TRP A 80 20.44 -37.58 8.39
CA TRP A 80 19.23 -37.24 9.13
C TRP A 80 19.18 -37.99 10.45
N ILE A 81 18.73 -37.35 11.54
CA ILE A 81 18.42 -38.04 12.80
C ILE A 81 17.17 -38.91 12.62
N PHE A 82 16.12 -38.31 12.03
CA PHE A 82 14.86 -38.97 11.73
C PHE A 82 14.55 -38.86 10.23
N PHE A 83 14.13 -39.96 9.62
CA PHE A 83 13.60 -39.92 8.25
C PHE A 83 12.56 -41.00 8.03
N THR A 84 11.71 -40.83 7.03
CA THR A 84 10.74 -41.85 6.62
C THR A 84 11.31 -42.75 5.53
N ASN A 85 11.10 -44.07 5.63
CA ASN A 85 11.55 -45.04 4.62
C ASN A 85 10.38 -45.75 3.89
N THR A 86 9.19 -45.86 4.47
CA THR A 86 7.96 -46.45 3.87
C THR A 86 6.78 -45.47 3.83
N SER A 87 5.68 -45.84 3.17
CA SER A 87 4.58 -44.96 2.73
C SER A 87 3.32 -44.99 3.60
N ASN A 88 3.43 -44.92 4.93
CA ASN A 88 2.27 -45.01 5.83
C ASN A 88 2.24 -43.87 6.86
N THR A 89 1.07 -43.61 7.45
CA THR A 89 0.79 -42.51 8.40
C THR A 89 1.20 -42.84 9.83
N GLY A 90 2.27 -42.20 10.33
CA GLY A 90 2.73 -42.35 11.72
C GLY A 90 3.28 -41.04 12.29
N SER A 91 3.49 -40.96 13.61
CA SER A 91 3.88 -39.73 14.30
C SER A 91 5.29 -39.81 14.93
N LEU A 92 5.95 -38.66 15.05
CA LEU A 92 7.26 -38.52 15.67
C LEU A 92 7.17 -37.55 16.84
N THR A 93 7.64 -37.95 18.02
CA THR A 93 7.76 -37.09 19.20
C THR A 93 9.21 -37.09 19.69
N ILE A 94 9.79 -35.90 19.86
CA ILE A 94 11.16 -35.70 20.36
C ILE A 94 11.07 -35.00 21.72
N ASN A 95 11.39 -35.72 22.79
CA ASN A 95 11.41 -35.23 24.17
C ASN A 95 12.83 -35.09 24.74
N GLY A 96 13.82 -35.70 24.07
CA GLY A 96 15.24 -35.58 24.39
C GLY A 96 15.95 -34.43 23.67
N SER A 97 17.20 -34.20 24.02
CA SER A 97 18.09 -33.19 23.44
C SER A 97 19.06 -33.83 22.45
N LEU A 98 18.76 -33.70 21.15
CA LEU A 98 19.49 -34.35 20.07
C LEU A 98 20.23 -33.33 19.21
N THR A 99 21.45 -33.68 18.81
CA THR A 99 22.29 -32.85 17.94
C THR A 99 22.75 -33.64 16.71
N ALA A 100 22.61 -33.07 15.51
CA ALA A 100 23.13 -33.64 14.27
C ALA A 100 24.54 -33.09 13.97
N SER A 101 25.53 -33.97 13.84
CA SER A 101 26.94 -33.59 13.62
C SER A 101 27.68 -34.58 12.70
N GLY A 102 28.91 -34.26 12.25
CA GLY A 102 29.70 -35.11 11.33
C GLY A 102 29.49 -34.76 9.85
N THR A 103 29.85 -35.60 8.88
CA THR A 103 29.74 -35.27 7.43
C THR A 103 28.35 -35.54 6.84
N GLY A 104 27.87 -34.76 5.85
CA GLY A 104 26.57 -34.96 5.17
C GLY A 104 25.58 -33.79 5.31
N THR A 105 24.27 -34.05 5.13
CA THR A 105 23.20 -33.03 5.25
C THR A 105 22.99 -32.53 6.70
N ARG A 106 23.41 -33.29 7.72
CA ARG A 106 23.35 -32.90 9.14
C ARG A 106 21.98 -32.33 9.56
N GLY A 107 20.91 -32.97 9.07
CA GLY A 107 19.53 -32.54 9.29
C GLY A 107 18.85 -33.29 10.44
N GLY A 108 17.79 -32.70 10.96
CA GLY A 108 17.02 -33.26 12.07
C GLY A 108 16.00 -34.28 11.59
N VAL A 109 14.92 -33.80 10.96
CA VAL A 109 13.81 -34.63 10.47
C VAL A 109 13.65 -34.47 8.95
N ASN A 110 13.47 -35.57 8.22
CA ASN A 110 13.15 -35.54 6.79
C ASN A 110 11.96 -36.42 6.41
N VAL A 111 10.95 -35.81 5.79
CA VAL A 111 9.83 -36.50 5.15
C VAL A 111 9.86 -36.19 3.67
N SER A 112 9.94 -37.23 2.85
CA SER A 112 10.19 -37.10 1.40
C SER A 112 9.53 -38.23 0.60
N ASN A 113 9.52 -38.08 -0.72
CA ASN A 113 9.07 -39.09 -1.69
C ASN A 113 7.59 -39.48 -1.56
N GLY A 114 6.68 -38.50 -1.53
CA GLY A 114 5.24 -38.74 -1.53
C GLY A 114 4.69 -39.32 -0.23
N ARG A 115 5.50 -39.38 0.84
CA ARG A 115 5.11 -40.00 2.10
C ARG A 115 4.24 -39.07 2.94
N THR A 116 3.28 -39.66 3.64
CA THR A 116 2.36 -38.95 4.53
C THR A 116 2.66 -39.30 5.98
N VAL A 117 2.84 -38.31 6.84
CA VAL A 117 3.01 -38.48 8.29
C VAL A 117 1.91 -37.76 9.05
N GLY A 118 1.64 -38.21 10.28
CA GLY A 118 0.74 -37.55 11.20
C GLY A 118 1.39 -36.27 11.75
N THR A 119 1.76 -36.31 13.03
CA THR A 119 2.36 -35.16 13.71
C THR A 119 3.86 -35.35 13.90
N ILE A 120 4.63 -34.29 13.67
CA ILE A 120 6.02 -34.16 14.10
C ILE A 120 6.05 -33.19 15.27
N THR A 121 6.34 -33.69 16.47
CA THR A 121 6.37 -32.91 17.72
C THR A 121 7.78 -32.82 18.27
N ILE A 122 8.24 -31.61 18.56
CA ILE A 122 9.35 -31.36 19.49
C ILE A 122 8.71 -30.95 20.81
N GLY A 123 8.67 -31.88 21.77
CA GLY A 123 8.03 -31.68 23.07
C GLY A 123 8.69 -30.56 23.88
N SER A 124 8.04 -30.08 24.93
CA SER A 124 8.51 -28.93 25.72
C SER A 124 9.92 -29.09 26.32
N SER A 125 10.33 -30.32 26.67
CA SER A 125 11.69 -30.66 27.10
C SER A 125 12.64 -31.01 25.95
N GLY A 126 12.09 -31.22 24.75
CA GLY A 126 12.81 -31.66 23.57
C GLY A 126 13.64 -30.53 22.95
N SER A 127 14.80 -30.90 22.43
CA SER A 127 15.66 -30.00 21.68
C SER A 127 16.24 -30.70 20.46
N LEU A 128 16.18 -30.04 19.31
CA LEU A 128 16.75 -30.53 18.06
C LEU A 128 17.71 -29.48 17.50
N ASN A 129 19.01 -29.78 17.57
CA ASN A 129 20.07 -28.89 17.11
C ASN A 129 20.70 -29.45 15.83
N THR A 130 20.65 -28.69 14.75
CA THR A 130 21.07 -29.15 13.42
C THR A 130 21.93 -28.09 12.73
N GLN A 131 22.56 -28.45 11.62
CA GLN A 131 23.35 -27.49 10.85
C GLN A 131 22.62 -26.99 9.61
N HIS A 132 21.91 -27.83 8.85
CA HIS A 132 21.27 -27.37 7.62
C HIS A 132 19.74 -27.28 7.72
N HIS A 133 19.07 -28.36 8.11
CA HIS A 133 17.60 -28.37 8.18
C HIS A 133 17.13 -28.96 9.51
N GLY A 134 16.31 -28.21 10.22
CA GLY A 134 15.64 -28.70 11.42
C GLY A 134 14.62 -29.78 11.06
N ILE A 135 13.56 -29.37 10.36
CA ILE A 135 12.53 -30.24 9.79
C ILE A 135 12.40 -29.94 8.29
N ASN A 136 12.47 -30.98 7.45
CA ASN A 136 12.38 -30.87 6.01
C ASN A 136 11.25 -31.75 5.45
N ILE A 137 10.28 -31.14 4.77
CA ILE A 137 9.16 -31.84 4.12
C ILE A 137 9.23 -31.55 2.61
N MET A 138 9.36 -32.58 1.79
CA MET A 138 9.66 -32.40 0.36
C MET A 138 9.08 -33.45 -0.57
N GLN A 139 9.12 -33.17 -1.88
CA GLN A 139 8.84 -34.15 -2.96
C GLN A 139 7.45 -34.79 -2.82
N ASN A 140 6.40 -33.97 -2.83
CA ASN A 140 5.00 -34.38 -2.65
C ASN A 140 4.72 -35.04 -1.29
N ALA A 141 5.60 -34.91 -0.29
CA ALA A 141 5.31 -35.42 1.05
C ALA A 141 4.23 -34.59 1.75
N HIS A 142 3.53 -35.24 2.67
CA HIS A 142 2.45 -34.66 3.45
C HIS A 142 2.74 -34.80 4.95
N ALA A 143 2.51 -33.75 5.73
CA ALA A 143 2.48 -33.82 7.19
C ALA A 143 1.19 -33.19 7.71
N ALA A 144 0.48 -33.87 8.61
CA ALA A 144 -0.73 -33.29 9.20
C ALA A 144 -0.38 -32.09 10.08
N LYS A 145 0.66 -32.21 10.92
CA LYS A 145 1.08 -31.12 11.80
C LYS A 145 2.58 -31.15 12.11
N ILE A 146 3.18 -29.97 12.19
CA ILE A 146 4.48 -29.74 12.81
C ILE A 146 4.24 -28.92 14.08
N ASP A 147 4.60 -29.45 15.25
CA ASP A 147 4.42 -28.80 16.55
C ASP A 147 5.77 -28.64 17.27
N VAL A 148 6.22 -27.41 17.47
CA VAL A 148 7.46 -27.10 18.18
C VAL A 148 7.11 -26.46 19.51
N GLN A 149 7.13 -27.26 20.57
CA GLN A 149 6.90 -26.82 21.95
C GLN A 149 8.21 -26.58 22.72
N GLY A 150 9.25 -27.33 22.36
CA GLY A 150 10.61 -27.19 22.91
C GLY A 150 11.49 -26.28 22.06
N SER A 151 12.70 -26.73 21.73
CA SER A 151 13.67 -25.95 20.93
C SER A 151 14.04 -26.61 19.62
N LEU A 152 13.98 -25.85 18.52
CA LEU A 152 14.48 -26.22 17.20
C LEU A 152 15.54 -25.21 16.77
N SER A 153 16.80 -25.63 16.69
CA SER A 153 17.93 -24.74 16.39
C SER A 153 18.69 -25.21 15.16
N VAL A 154 19.03 -24.27 14.29
CA VAL A 154 19.80 -24.48 13.07
C VAL A 154 20.93 -23.46 13.00
N SER A 155 22.17 -23.93 12.96
CA SER A 155 23.37 -23.08 13.08
C SER A 155 24.19 -22.93 11.80
N GLY A 156 24.00 -23.80 10.80
CA GLY A 156 24.76 -23.75 9.56
C GLY A 156 24.23 -22.72 8.57
N ASN A 157 25.13 -22.25 7.69
CA ASN A 157 24.81 -21.23 6.68
C ASN A 157 23.73 -21.74 5.72
N ASN A 158 22.81 -20.84 5.35
CA ASN A 158 21.59 -21.13 4.59
C ASN A 158 20.69 -22.17 5.26
N GLY A 159 20.84 -22.37 6.57
CA GLY A 159 20.04 -23.33 7.30
C GLY A 159 18.59 -22.88 7.47
N HIS A 160 17.66 -23.82 7.40
CA HIS A 160 16.23 -23.58 7.58
C HIS A 160 15.72 -24.33 8.81
N GLY A 161 15.02 -23.64 9.71
CA GLY A 161 14.35 -24.28 10.83
C GLY A 161 13.33 -25.31 10.34
N ILE A 162 12.33 -24.84 9.61
CA ILE A 162 11.36 -25.67 8.89
C ILE A 162 11.43 -25.32 7.41
N ASN A 163 11.62 -26.34 6.56
CA ASN A 163 11.70 -26.19 5.11
C ASN A 163 10.63 -27.06 4.44
N ILE A 164 9.73 -26.44 3.69
CA ILE A 164 8.64 -27.13 2.99
C ILE A 164 8.72 -26.78 1.51
N HIS A 165 8.95 -27.78 0.65
CA HIS A 165 9.21 -27.51 -0.76
C HIS A 165 8.85 -28.66 -1.70
N ASN A 166 8.87 -28.39 -3.01
CA ASN A 166 8.69 -29.38 -4.07
C ASN A 166 7.34 -30.11 -3.94
N ASN A 167 6.25 -29.35 -4.04
CA ASN A 167 4.85 -29.80 -3.92
C ASN A 167 4.49 -30.45 -2.56
N ALA A 168 5.32 -30.27 -1.52
CA ALA A 168 4.98 -30.76 -0.19
C ALA A 168 3.76 -30.04 0.39
N ASN A 169 3.01 -30.74 1.24
CA ASN A 169 1.83 -30.20 1.90
C ASN A 169 1.94 -30.36 3.43
N VAL A 170 1.65 -29.29 4.17
CA VAL A 170 1.57 -29.34 5.63
C VAL A 170 0.30 -28.65 6.10
N SER A 171 -0.59 -29.35 6.79
CA SER A 171 -1.87 -28.73 7.19
C SER A 171 -1.68 -27.65 8.26
N GLU A 172 -0.81 -27.88 9.25
CA GLU A 172 -0.58 -26.93 10.34
C GLU A 172 0.90 -26.91 10.78
N ILE A 173 1.42 -25.70 11.02
CA ILE A 173 2.67 -25.47 11.74
C ILE A 173 2.35 -24.65 13.00
N SER A 174 2.65 -25.20 14.17
CA SER A 174 2.48 -24.54 15.46
C SER A 174 3.83 -24.40 16.16
N ILE A 175 4.19 -23.18 16.54
CA ILE A 175 5.42 -22.88 17.29
C ILE A 175 5.02 -22.26 18.62
N ASN A 176 5.16 -23.02 19.70
CA ASN A 176 4.93 -22.59 21.09
C ASN A 176 6.21 -22.53 21.93
N GLY A 177 7.30 -23.11 21.42
CA GLY A 177 8.65 -23.00 21.95
C GLY A 177 9.55 -22.09 21.11
N ASN A 178 10.82 -22.45 20.96
CA ASN A 178 11.81 -21.63 20.28
C ASN A 178 12.22 -22.25 18.94
N LEU A 179 12.10 -21.49 17.86
CA LEU A 179 12.70 -21.81 16.57
C LEU A 179 13.80 -20.79 16.27
N SER A 180 15.03 -21.28 16.09
CA SER A 180 16.21 -20.43 15.87
C SER A 180 16.97 -20.87 14.63
N ALA A 181 17.10 -19.97 13.65
CA ALA A 181 17.91 -20.17 12.44
C ALA A 181 19.03 -19.13 12.41
N ASN A 182 20.13 -19.43 13.12
CA ASN A 182 21.22 -18.49 13.39
C ASN A 182 22.35 -18.54 12.36
N GLY A 183 22.36 -19.48 11.41
CA GLY A 183 23.35 -19.47 10.35
C GLY A 183 23.28 -18.20 9.50
N ASN A 184 24.36 -17.84 8.80
CA ASN A 184 24.30 -16.76 7.82
C ASN A 184 23.27 -17.14 6.74
N ASN A 185 22.38 -16.21 6.38
CA ASN A 185 21.24 -16.46 5.50
C ASN A 185 20.21 -17.47 6.04
N GLY A 186 20.21 -17.75 7.35
CA GLY A 186 19.27 -18.66 7.99
C GLY A 186 17.82 -18.16 7.90
N GLN A 187 16.88 -19.06 7.66
CA GLN A 187 15.44 -18.77 7.62
C GLN A 187 14.71 -19.59 8.67
N GLY A 188 13.73 -18.99 9.34
CA GLY A 188 12.95 -19.71 10.35
C GLY A 188 12.08 -20.78 9.69
N ILE A 189 11.06 -20.32 8.96
CA ILE A 189 10.17 -21.15 8.14
C ILE A 189 10.31 -20.71 6.68
N ASN A 190 10.63 -21.65 5.79
CA ASN A 190 10.76 -21.41 4.36
C ASN A 190 9.83 -22.34 3.58
N ILE A 191 8.98 -21.75 2.74
CA ILE A 191 7.97 -22.46 1.95
C ILE A 191 8.15 -22.06 0.48
N MET A 192 8.40 -23.02 -0.40
CA MET A 192 8.77 -22.73 -1.80
C MET A 192 8.39 -23.85 -2.77
N ASN A 193 8.59 -23.64 -4.07
CA ASN A 193 8.45 -24.67 -5.10
C ASN A 193 7.11 -25.43 -5.03
N ASN A 194 5.99 -24.71 -5.15
CA ASN A 194 4.63 -25.27 -5.14
C ASN A 194 4.20 -25.95 -3.83
N ALA A 195 4.94 -25.72 -2.73
CA ALA A 195 4.51 -26.19 -1.43
C ALA A 195 3.22 -25.48 -0.98
N ASN A 196 2.37 -26.22 -0.26
CA ASN A 196 1.14 -25.75 0.33
C ASN A 196 1.18 -25.92 1.85
N VAL A 197 0.84 -24.85 2.58
CA VAL A 197 0.67 -24.91 4.03
C VAL A 197 -0.71 -24.41 4.39
N GLY A 198 -1.41 -25.10 5.28
CA GLY A 198 -2.70 -24.60 5.79
C GLY A 198 -2.47 -23.35 6.65
N THR A 199 -2.11 -23.55 7.91
CA THR A 199 -1.92 -22.45 8.86
C THR A 199 -0.53 -22.47 9.49
N ILE A 200 0.07 -21.29 9.65
CA ILE A 200 1.19 -21.09 10.55
C ILE A 200 0.71 -20.31 11.77
N THR A 201 0.88 -20.88 12.96
CA THR A 201 0.60 -20.23 14.23
C THR A 201 1.88 -20.12 15.05
N LEU A 202 2.33 -18.90 15.30
CA LEU A 202 3.32 -18.62 16.35
C LEU A 202 2.54 -18.30 17.62
N GLY A 203 2.40 -19.28 18.54
CA GLY A 203 1.67 -19.10 19.78
C GLY A 203 2.31 -18.06 20.70
N SER A 204 1.58 -17.59 21.71
CA SER A 204 2.00 -16.47 22.57
C SER A 204 3.32 -16.69 23.31
N SER A 205 3.66 -17.93 23.67
CA SER A 205 4.95 -18.30 24.26
C SER A 205 6.04 -18.59 23.21
N GLY A 206 5.64 -18.72 21.94
CA GLY A 206 6.52 -19.11 20.85
C GLY A 206 7.44 -17.98 20.40
N SER A 207 8.63 -18.34 19.95
CA SER A 207 9.56 -17.40 19.32
C SER A 207 10.17 -17.94 18.03
N ILE A 208 10.37 -17.04 17.06
CA ILE A 208 11.19 -17.30 15.88
C ILE A 208 12.32 -16.27 15.85
N SER A 209 13.56 -16.74 15.75
CA SER A 209 14.73 -15.88 15.55
C SER A 209 15.48 -16.30 14.30
N SER A 210 15.75 -15.35 13.41
CA SER A 210 16.52 -15.61 12.17
C SER A 210 17.66 -14.60 12.00
N GLN A 211 18.82 -15.07 11.54
CA GLN A 211 20.00 -14.21 11.34
C GLN A 211 20.08 -13.74 9.88
N HIS A 212 20.06 -12.41 9.67
CA HIS A 212 20.12 -11.70 8.37
C HIS A 212 18.95 -11.91 7.39
N ARG A 213 18.23 -13.03 7.46
CA ARG A 213 17.13 -13.38 6.55
C ARG A 213 15.76 -13.37 7.24
N ARG A 214 14.75 -13.96 6.59
CA ARG A 214 13.33 -13.86 6.93
C ARG A 214 12.97 -14.92 7.97
N ALA A 215 12.25 -14.53 9.01
CA ALA A 215 11.71 -15.45 10.00
C ALA A 215 10.68 -16.39 9.37
N ILE A 216 9.80 -15.84 8.52
CA ILE A 216 8.88 -16.62 7.71
C ILE A 216 8.98 -16.12 6.27
N LEU A 217 9.27 -17.01 5.33
CA LEU A 217 9.27 -16.74 3.91
C LEU A 217 8.27 -17.65 3.19
N VAL A 218 7.28 -17.02 2.57
CA VAL A 218 6.44 -17.63 1.54
C VAL A 218 7.03 -17.25 0.19
N ASN A 219 7.68 -18.18 -0.50
CA ASN A 219 8.37 -17.88 -1.75
C ASN A 219 7.39 -17.88 -2.94
N ARG A 220 7.86 -17.45 -4.12
CA ARG A 220 7.07 -17.55 -5.36
C ARG A 220 6.58 -18.99 -5.56
N ASN A 221 5.34 -19.09 -6.03
CA ASN A 221 4.62 -20.33 -6.26
C ASN A 221 4.31 -21.16 -4.99
N ALA A 222 4.64 -20.69 -3.78
CA ALA A 222 4.12 -21.30 -2.56
C ALA A 222 2.74 -20.72 -2.19
N THR A 223 1.93 -21.53 -1.52
CA THR A 223 0.61 -21.12 -1.01
C THR A 223 0.50 -21.40 0.48
N ILE A 224 -0.05 -20.43 1.22
CA ILE A 224 -0.43 -20.58 2.63
C ILE A 224 -1.88 -20.13 2.79
N ASN A 225 -2.69 -20.75 3.66
CA ASN A 225 -4.04 -20.23 3.92
C ASN A 225 -4.03 -19.05 4.90
N HIS A 226 -3.32 -19.19 6.02
CA HIS A 226 -3.31 -18.18 7.07
C HIS A 226 -1.99 -18.15 7.87
N ILE A 227 -1.62 -16.97 8.35
CA ILE A 227 -0.52 -16.77 9.30
C ILE A 227 -1.04 -16.00 10.51
N ASP A 228 -0.93 -16.59 11.70
CA ASP A 228 -1.26 -15.96 12.98
C ASP A 228 0.00 -15.85 13.86
N ILE A 229 0.39 -14.61 14.19
CA ILE A 229 1.57 -14.29 14.98
C ILE A 229 1.14 -13.74 16.34
N GLN A 230 1.10 -14.59 17.35
CA GLN A 230 0.78 -14.24 18.74
C GLN A 230 2.06 -14.08 19.59
N GLY A 231 3.10 -14.83 19.25
CA GLY A 231 4.41 -14.78 19.92
C GLY A 231 5.36 -13.73 19.37
N THR A 232 6.66 -13.98 19.48
CA THR A 232 7.69 -12.98 19.13
C THR A 232 8.58 -13.43 17.97
N ILE A 233 8.72 -12.58 16.96
CA ILE A 233 9.74 -12.67 15.92
C ILE A 233 10.86 -11.67 16.22
N THR A 234 12.11 -12.14 16.27
CA THR A 234 13.28 -11.29 16.57
C THR A 234 14.41 -11.43 15.55
N LYS A 235 15.29 -10.42 15.52
CA LYS A 235 16.47 -10.31 14.63
C LYS A 235 16.07 -10.23 13.16
N GLY A 236 17.04 -10.34 12.26
CA GLY A 236 16.83 -10.52 10.81
C GLY A 236 15.72 -9.66 10.18
N ARG A 237 14.94 -10.30 9.32
CA ARG A 237 13.73 -9.79 8.66
C ARG A 237 12.51 -10.55 9.22
N GLY A 238 11.36 -9.88 9.29
CA GLY A 238 10.14 -10.48 9.83
C GLY A 238 9.47 -11.47 8.87
N VAL A 239 8.18 -11.26 8.58
CA VAL A 239 7.41 -12.10 7.65
C VAL A 239 7.48 -11.50 6.25
N TRP A 240 7.73 -12.34 5.25
CA TRP A 240 7.78 -11.93 3.86
C TRP A 240 6.99 -12.87 2.96
N ASN A 241 6.12 -12.29 2.13
CA ASN A 241 5.36 -13.02 1.11
C ASN A 241 5.83 -12.63 -0.29
N ASP A 242 6.35 -13.59 -1.06
CA ASP A 242 6.54 -13.54 -2.51
C ASP A 242 5.55 -14.49 -3.23
N GLY A 243 4.73 -15.24 -2.48
CA GLY A 243 3.80 -16.27 -2.97
C GLY A 243 2.33 -15.87 -2.78
N ILE A 244 1.48 -16.83 -2.42
CA ILE A 244 0.05 -16.62 -2.16
C ILE A 244 -0.25 -16.89 -0.68
N ILE A 245 -0.83 -15.92 0.03
CA ILE A 245 -1.41 -16.12 1.36
C ILE A 245 -2.93 -15.96 1.25
N GLY A 246 -3.70 -16.88 1.82
CA GLY A 246 -5.13 -17.00 1.61
C GLY A 246 -5.42 -17.71 0.29
N MET A 247 -6.12 -18.85 0.36
CA MET A 247 -6.70 -19.43 -0.85
C MET A 247 -7.92 -18.58 -1.25
N SER A 248 -7.98 -18.17 -2.51
CA SER A 248 -9.21 -17.66 -3.09
C SER A 248 -10.21 -18.82 -3.07
N ASN A 249 -11.18 -18.79 -2.16
CA ASN A 249 -12.33 -19.68 -2.23
C ASN A 249 -13.13 -19.32 -3.48
N ASN A 250 -12.76 -19.86 -4.64
CA ASN A 250 -13.68 -20.00 -5.75
C ASN A 250 -14.68 -21.10 -5.34
N GLY A 251 -15.85 -20.68 -4.86
CA GLY A 251 -17.04 -21.53 -4.76
C GLY A 251 -17.04 -22.56 -3.62
N GLY A 252 -17.13 -22.10 -2.37
CA GLY A 252 -17.35 -23.00 -1.24
C GLY A 252 -17.84 -22.25 0.00
N SER A 253 -19.15 -22.02 0.08
CA SER A 253 -19.84 -21.67 1.31
C SER A 253 -19.78 -22.86 2.28
N GLY A 254 -18.70 -22.96 3.04
CA GLY A 254 -18.53 -23.93 4.12
C GLY A 254 -18.09 -23.20 5.38
N GLY A 255 -19.02 -23.05 6.33
CA GLY A 255 -18.75 -22.45 7.63
C GLY A 255 -17.71 -23.26 8.41
N GLY A 256 -16.47 -22.77 8.39
CA GLY A 256 -15.41 -23.12 9.33
C GLY A 256 -15.08 -21.88 10.15
N THR A 257 -15.14 -22.01 11.47
CA THR A 257 -14.93 -20.94 12.44
C THR A 257 -13.57 -20.25 12.30
N GLY A 258 -13.57 -18.95 12.00
CA GLY A 258 -12.81 -18.00 12.84
C GLY A 258 -11.48 -17.43 12.35
N THR A 259 -10.97 -17.71 11.15
CA THR A 259 -9.81 -16.96 10.62
C THR A 259 -10.13 -16.38 9.25
N THR A 260 -10.27 -15.05 9.20
CA THR A 260 -10.28 -14.34 7.92
C THR A 260 -8.94 -14.62 7.24
N PRO A 261 -8.92 -15.07 5.97
CA PRO A 261 -7.69 -15.24 5.21
C PRO A 261 -6.75 -14.04 5.36
N GLY A 262 -5.44 -14.28 5.35
CA GLY A 262 -4.41 -13.23 5.45
C GLY A 262 -3.46 -13.38 6.62
N ILE A 263 -2.98 -12.26 7.16
CA ILE A 263 -1.97 -12.21 8.23
C ILE A 263 -2.57 -11.51 9.45
N LYS A 264 -2.55 -12.16 10.61
CA LYS A 264 -2.91 -11.58 11.89
C LYS A 264 -1.68 -11.48 12.79
N VAL A 265 -1.52 -10.35 13.46
CA VAL A 265 -0.43 -10.13 14.43
C VAL A 265 -1.01 -9.60 15.74
N THR A 266 -0.91 -10.41 16.80
CA THR A 266 -1.20 -10.01 18.19
C THR A 266 0.08 -9.88 19.01
N GLY A 267 1.16 -10.55 18.59
CA GLY A 267 2.47 -10.49 19.21
C GLY A 267 3.38 -9.42 18.63
N ASN A 268 4.69 -9.66 18.70
CA ASN A 268 5.71 -8.68 18.32
C ASN A 268 6.56 -9.18 17.15
N ILE A 269 6.79 -8.31 16.16
CA ILE A 269 7.71 -8.58 15.05
C ILE A 269 8.77 -7.49 15.04
N THR A 270 9.99 -7.85 15.40
CA THR A 270 11.14 -6.93 15.41
C THR A 270 12.15 -7.33 14.35
N SER A 271 12.15 -6.61 13.24
CA SER A 271 13.20 -6.70 12.23
C SER A 271 14.35 -5.77 12.59
N THR A 272 15.54 -6.34 12.80
CA THR A 272 16.76 -5.56 13.07
C THR A 272 17.54 -5.24 11.80
N SER A 273 17.10 -5.73 10.64
CA SER A 273 17.69 -5.43 9.35
C SER A 273 17.23 -4.05 8.87
N GLU A 274 18.17 -3.08 8.78
CA GLU A 274 17.85 -1.71 8.35
C GLU A 274 17.15 -1.63 6.98
N SER A 275 17.30 -2.63 6.12
CA SER A 275 16.73 -2.69 4.77
C SER A 275 15.47 -3.55 4.65
N ALA A 276 14.75 -3.85 5.73
CA ALA A 276 13.61 -4.77 5.68
C ALA A 276 12.41 -4.30 6.51
N ALA A 277 11.21 -4.41 5.96
CA ALA A 277 9.98 -4.25 6.73
C ALA A 277 9.80 -5.39 7.75
N ALA A 278 9.01 -5.16 8.79
CA ALA A 278 8.57 -6.22 9.71
C ALA A 278 7.62 -7.19 8.99
N LEU A 279 6.71 -6.63 8.18
CA LEU A 279 5.86 -7.37 7.26
C LEU A 279 6.08 -6.85 5.84
N GLY A 280 6.46 -7.72 4.92
CA GLY A 280 6.59 -7.40 3.50
C GLY A 280 5.75 -8.29 2.61
N ASN A 281 5.12 -7.70 1.60
CA ASN A 281 4.34 -8.43 0.61
C ASN A 281 4.75 -8.02 -0.81
N GLY A 282 5.32 -8.96 -1.56
CA GLY A 282 5.49 -8.90 -3.01
C GLY A 282 4.75 -9.97 -3.81
N GLY A 283 3.97 -10.81 -3.12
CA GLY A 283 3.04 -11.74 -3.72
C GLY A 283 1.59 -11.27 -3.62
N THR A 284 0.67 -12.24 -3.51
CA THR A 284 -0.76 -11.99 -3.32
C THR A 284 -1.18 -12.39 -1.91
N ILE A 285 -1.91 -11.51 -1.23
CA ILE A 285 -2.61 -11.82 0.02
C ILE A 285 -4.10 -11.72 -0.26
N ASN A 286 -4.79 -12.85 -0.29
CA ASN A 286 -6.24 -12.95 -0.44
C ASN A 286 -6.96 -12.74 0.89
N GLY A 287 -6.83 -11.56 1.48
CA GLY A 287 -7.50 -11.20 2.72
C GLY A 287 -6.82 -10.04 3.43
N ASN A 288 -7.04 -9.92 4.73
CA ASN A 288 -6.62 -8.75 5.49
C ASN A 288 -5.22 -8.92 6.09
N ILE A 289 -4.52 -7.81 6.29
CA ILE A 289 -3.44 -7.72 7.26
C ILE A 289 -3.99 -7.00 8.48
N VAL A 290 -4.01 -7.66 9.63
CA VAL A 290 -4.54 -7.11 10.89
C VAL A 290 -3.45 -7.11 11.95
N VAL A 291 -3.14 -5.92 12.48
CA VAL A 291 -2.28 -5.73 13.63
C VAL A 291 -3.17 -5.39 14.82
N GLU A 292 -3.28 -6.32 15.75
CA GLU A 292 -4.19 -6.29 16.88
C GLU A 292 -3.66 -5.46 18.05
N ASN A 293 -4.54 -5.22 19.03
CA ASN A 293 -4.19 -4.51 20.25
C ASN A 293 -2.97 -5.15 20.96
N GLY A 294 -2.01 -4.31 21.37
CA GLY A 294 -0.79 -4.73 22.06
C GLY A 294 0.33 -5.20 21.12
N ALA A 295 0.04 -5.44 19.84
CA ALA A 295 1.05 -5.87 18.88
C ALA A 295 1.99 -4.72 18.49
N THR A 296 3.29 -5.03 18.37
CA THR A 296 4.30 -4.09 17.89
C THR A 296 5.03 -4.61 16.66
N LEU A 297 5.04 -3.82 15.59
CA LEU A 297 5.82 -4.10 14.37
C LEU A 297 6.96 -3.10 14.28
N THR A 298 8.19 -3.58 14.35
CA THR A 298 9.40 -2.77 14.17
C THR A 298 10.09 -3.15 12.87
N GLY A 299 10.03 -2.26 11.90
CA GLY A 299 10.70 -2.41 10.60
C GLY A 299 11.99 -1.59 10.50
N GLY A 300 12.75 -1.88 9.46
CA GLY A 300 14.00 -1.22 9.10
C GLY A 300 13.81 0.13 8.40
N LYS A 301 14.82 0.99 8.59
CA LYS A 301 14.91 2.40 8.18
C LYS A 301 14.89 2.67 6.66
N LYS A 302 15.11 1.67 5.79
CA LYS A 302 15.43 1.87 4.36
C LYS A 302 14.79 0.85 3.42
N PHE A 303 13.48 0.60 3.55
CA PHE A 303 12.83 -0.35 2.65
C PHE A 303 12.69 0.17 1.19
N ASN A 304 12.58 1.50 1.00
CA ASN A 304 12.69 2.16 -0.31
C ASN A 304 13.01 3.66 -0.06
N THR A 305 14.05 4.22 -0.70
CA THR A 305 14.43 5.66 -0.63
C THR A 305 14.20 6.36 0.73
N ASN A 306 15.02 6.06 1.74
CA ASN A 306 15.02 6.73 3.06
C ASN A 306 13.70 6.69 3.87
N LEU A 307 12.74 5.83 3.51
CA LEU A 307 11.48 5.71 4.25
C LEU A 307 11.57 4.63 5.34
N TYR A 308 11.19 5.00 6.56
CA TYR A 308 10.99 4.09 7.68
C TYR A 308 9.66 3.35 7.48
N THR A 309 9.68 2.04 7.22
CA THR A 309 8.48 1.27 6.87
C THR A 309 8.39 -0.01 7.69
N ALA A 310 7.32 -0.15 8.48
CA ALA A 310 7.03 -1.35 9.26
C ALA A 310 6.26 -2.39 8.45
N LEU A 311 5.33 -1.93 7.59
CA LEU A 311 4.56 -2.76 6.68
C LEU A 311 4.77 -2.25 5.25
N ALA A 312 5.32 -3.12 4.40
CA ALA A 312 5.53 -2.81 2.99
C ALA A 312 4.71 -3.72 2.08
N ASN A 313 4.03 -3.11 1.12
CA ASN A 313 3.31 -3.78 0.05
C ASN A 313 3.86 -3.33 -1.30
N ASP A 314 4.39 -4.29 -2.05
CA ASP A 314 4.77 -4.19 -3.45
C ASP A 314 4.00 -5.17 -4.36
N GLY A 315 3.23 -6.10 -3.76
CA GLY A 315 2.31 -7.01 -4.44
C GLY A 315 0.84 -6.61 -4.33
N VAL A 316 -0.05 -7.61 -4.24
CA VAL A 316 -1.52 -7.42 -4.19
C VAL A 316 -2.06 -7.86 -2.82
N ILE A 317 -2.86 -7.01 -2.20
CA ILE A 317 -3.66 -7.33 -1.01
C ILE A 317 -5.13 -7.22 -1.40
N ASN A 318 -5.85 -8.35 -1.44
CA ASN A 318 -7.30 -8.43 -1.68
C ASN A 318 -8.08 -8.30 -0.37
N GLY A 319 -7.81 -7.23 0.36
CA GLY A 319 -8.42 -6.95 1.66
C GLY A 319 -7.90 -5.64 2.23
N ASN A 320 -8.13 -5.45 3.53
CA ASN A 320 -7.74 -4.26 4.27
C ASN A 320 -6.36 -4.41 4.91
N ILE A 321 -5.72 -3.27 5.17
CA ILE A 321 -4.66 -3.15 6.17
C ILE A 321 -5.27 -2.46 7.39
N GLU A 322 -5.33 -3.16 8.52
CA GLU A 322 -5.99 -2.68 9.73
C GLU A 322 -5.01 -2.64 10.91
N ILE A 323 -4.75 -1.43 11.42
CA ILE A 323 -3.97 -1.19 12.63
C ILE A 323 -4.96 -0.90 13.76
N LYS A 324 -5.23 -1.88 14.62
CA LYS A 324 -6.24 -1.77 15.67
C LYS A 324 -5.78 -0.85 16.80
N GLN A 325 -6.73 -0.47 17.67
CA GLN A 325 -6.42 0.34 18.83
C GLN A 325 -5.39 -0.36 19.72
N GLY A 326 -4.40 0.39 20.20
CA GLY A 326 -3.30 -0.13 21.03
C GLY A 326 -2.21 -0.87 20.25
N ALA A 327 -2.36 -1.10 18.95
CA ALA A 327 -1.27 -1.55 18.08
C ALA A 327 -0.26 -0.42 17.82
N THR A 328 1.03 -0.78 17.68
CA THR A 328 2.09 0.17 17.33
C THR A 328 2.93 -0.30 16.15
N LEU A 329 2.99 0.51 15.11
CA LEU A 329 3.98 0.36 14.03
C LEU A 329 5.13 1.34 14.29
N MET A 330 6.31 0.81 14.56
CA MET A 330 7.58 1.56 14.62
C MET A 330 8.10 1.76 13.19
N GLY A 331 7.34 2.52 12.41
CA GLY A 331 7.54 2.79 10.99
C GLY A 331 6.22 3.08 10.29
N GLY A 332 6.29 3.47 9.01
CA GLY A 332 5.13 3.73 8.17
C GLY A 332 4.51 2.49 7.53
N ILE A 333 3.45 2.73 6.77
CA ILE A 333 2.82 1.79 5.85
C ILE A 333 3.18 2.24 4.44
N GLY A 334 3.88 1.41 3.67
CA GLY A 334 4.31 1.73 2.32
C GLY A 334 3.63 0.84 1.29
N ASN A 335 2.74 1.40 0.48
CA ASN A 335 2.22 0.78 -0.73
C ASN A 335 3.01 1.34 -1.93
N THR A 336 3.94 0.57 -2.48
CA THR A 336 4.95 1.10 -3.41
C THR A 336 5.22 0.17 -4.59
N LYS A 337 5.73 0.73 -5.69
CA LYS A 337 6.39 -0.02 -6.75
C LYS A 337 7.86 -0.20 -6.40
N LEU A 338 8.33 -1.44 -6.20
CA LEU A 338 9.76 -1.73 -6.21
C LEU A 338 10.24 -1.90 -7.66
N SER A 339 11.46 -1.43 -7.94
CA SER A 339 12.07 -1.29 -9.28
C SER A 339 12.09 -2.55 -10.18
N THR A 340 11.73 -3.72 -9.66
CA THR A 340 11.78 -5.00 -10.37
C THR A 340 10.46 -5.50 -10.95
N TYR A 341 9.32 -4.87 -10.63
CA TYR A 341 8.00 -5.33 -11.10
C TYR A 341 7.25 -4.22 -11.85
N GLU A 342 6.53 -4.57 -12.92
CA GLU A 342 5.86 -3.60 -13.80
C GLU A 342 4.67 -2.90 -13.12
N TRP A 343 4.06 -3.55 -12.13
CA TRP A 343 2.85 -3.12 -11.43
C TRP A 343 3.20 -2.57 -10.04
N GLY A 344 2.70 -1.38 -9.68
CA GLY A 344 2.85 -0.87 -8.31
C GLY A 344 1.96 -1.62 -7.32
N GLY A 345 2.33 -1.61 -6.03
CA GLY A 345 1.58 -2.28 -4.98
C GLY A 345 0.08 -1.93 -5.01
N LYS A 346 -0.77 -2.94 -4.85
CA LYS A 346 -2.23 -2.81 -4.89
C LYS A 346 -2.86 -3.24 -3.57
N VAL A 347 -3.72 -2.39 -3.01
CA VAL A 347 -4.60 -2.73 -1.89
C VAL A 347 -6.04 -2.59 -2.37
N ASN A 348 -6.76 -3.71 -2.49
CA ASN A 348 -8.15 -3.73 -2.96
C ASN A 348 -9.18 -3.48 -1.83
N GLY A 349 -8.72 -2.91 -0.71
CA GLY A 349 -9.53 -2.53 0.45
C GLY A 349 -9.03 -1.23 1.06
N ASN A 350 -9.35 -1.01 2.33
CA ASN A 350 -9.00 0.19 3.06
C ASN A 350 -7.65 0.05 3.78
N ILE A 351 -6.99 1.18 4.01
CA ILE A 351 -5.97 1.31 5.06
C ILE A 351 -6.63 2.00 6.25
N LYS A 352 -6.91 1.26 7.33
CA LYS A 352 -7.60 1.75 8.52
C LYS A 352 -6.68 1.75 9.72
N VAL A 353 -6.47 2.93 10.31
CA VAL A 353 -5.61 3.11 11.48
C VAL A 353 -6.44 3.56 12.67
N ASN A 354 -6.42 2.77 13.74
CA ASN A 354 -6.98 3.07 15.06
C ASN A 354 -5.91 3.03 16.17
N GLY A 355 -4.69 2.57 15.85
CA GLY A 355 -3.52 2.56 16.72
C GLY A 355 -2.49 3.64 16.38
N THR A 356 -1.21 3.36 16.66
CA THR A 356 -0.09 4.28 16.39
C THR A 356 0.72 3.86 15.18
N VAL A 357 0.99 4.80 14.27
CA VAL A 357 1.91 4.62 13.14
C VAL A 357 3.02 5.67 13.22
N ASN A 358 4.23 5.22 13.54
CA ASN A 358 5.42 6.06 13.64
C ASN A 358 6.10 6.24 12.28
N GLY A 359 5.35 6.77 11.31
CA GLY A 359 5.85 7.06 9.97
C GLY A 359 4.74 7.50 9.02
N ASN A 360 5.06 7.55 7.73
CA ASN A 360 4.10 7.91 6.69
C ASN A 360 3.13 6.77 6.40
N ILE A 361 1.90 7.10 6.02
CA ILE A 361 1.02 6.21 5.25
C ILE A 361 1.22 6.62 3.78
N GLY A 362 2.08 5.89 3.08
CA GLY A 362 2.55 6.25 1.76
C GLY A 362 2.02 5.33 0.68
N ASN A 363 1.44 5.91 -0.36
CA ASN A 363 1.07 5.26 -1.61
C ASN A 363 1.94 5.82 -2.75
N TYR A 364 3.09 5.18 -2.99
CA TYR A 364 4.14 5.62 -3.89
C TYR A 364 4.07 4.86 -5.22
N SER A 365 3.27 5.37 -6.18
CA SER A 365 2.89 4.68 -7.44
C SER A 365 2.11 3.37 -7.28
N GLY A 366 1.50 3.15 -6.11
CA GLY A 366 0.53 2.07 -5.93
C GLY A 366 -0.91 2.52 -6.17
N THR A 367 -1.83 1.56 -6.09
CA THR A 367 -3.28 1.80 -6.10
C THR A 367 -3.91 1.28 -4.81
N ILE A 368 -4.74 2.10 -4.18
CA ILE A 368 -5.63 1.72 -3.08
C ILE A 368 -7.05 1.92 -3.61
N THR A 369 -7.84 0.85 -3.72
CA THR A 369 -9.23 0.97 -4.24
C THR A 369 -10.19 1.44 -3.16
N GLY A 370 -9.87 1.17 -1.89
CA GLY A 370 -10.61 1.70 -0.74
C GLY A 370 -10.14 3.07 -0.29
N SER A 371 -10.43 3.37 0.97
CA SER A 371 -10.10 4.62 1.64
C SER A 371 -8.83 4.52 2.51
N ILE A 372 -8.24 5.66 2.83
CA ILE A 372 -7.28 5.80 3.94
C ILE A 372 -8.00 6.47 5.10
N GLU A 373 -8.08 5.80 6.25
CA GLU A 373 -8.85 6.26 7.40
C GLU A 373 -8.00 6.30 8.68
N ILE A 374 -7.79 7.49 9.23
CA ILE A 374 -7.22 7.71 10.57
C ILE A 374 -8.38 7.91 11.54
N GLN A 375 -8.67 6.90 12.36
CA GLN A 375 -9.79 6.90 13.32
C GLN A 375 -9.51 7.80 14.53
N GLU A 376 -10.54 8.09 15.32
CA GLU A 376 -10.50 9.07 16.42
C GLU A 376 -9.38 8.84 17.45
N ASN A 377 -9.02 7.58 17.73
CA ASN A 377 -7.99 7.23 18.71
C ASN A 377 -6.61 6.99 18.09
N ALA A 378 -6.48 7.15 16.77
CA ALA A 378 -5.25 6.92 16.07
C ALA A 378 -4.26 8.08 16.19
N ASN A 379 -2.97 7.74 16.13
CA ASN A 379 -1.88 8.70 16.06
C ASN A 379 -0.93 8.34 14.91
N VAL A 380 -0.83 9.22 13.92
CA VAL A 380 0.09 9.09 12.80
C VAL A 380 1.10 10.22 12.87
N THR A 381 2.39 9.88 12.98
CA THR A 381 3.45 10.90 13.11
C THR A 381 3.94 11.44 11.77
N GLY A 382 3.78 10.67 10.69
CA GLY A 382 4.15 11.06 9.34
C GLY A 382 2.98 11.63 8.53
N ASN A 383 3.18 11.69 7.22
CA ASN A 383 2.22 12.20 6.24
C ASN A 383 1.33 11.06 5.71
N ILE A 384 0.13 11.40 5.25
CA ILE A 384 -0.55 10.63 4.20
C ILE A 384 0.00 11.12 2.86
N ARG A 385 0.61 10.24 2.07
CA ARG A 385 1.38 10.66 0.90
C ARG A 385 1.06 9.87 -0.35
N LEU A 386 0.64 10.56 -1.42
CA LEU A 386 0.32 9.95 -2.71
C LEU A 386 1.37 10.40 -3.74
N GLY A 387 2.44 9.62 -3.85
CA GLY A 387 3.57 9.86 -4.74
C GLY A 387 4.84 10.39 -4.06
N THR A 388 5.87 10.65 -4.86
CA THR A 388 7.19 11.07 -4.38
C THR A 388 7.45 12.52 -4.79
N ILE A 389 7.75 13.40 -3.83
CA ILE A 389 8.12 14.81 -4.09
C ILE A 389 9.19 14.86 -5.20
N GLY A 390 8.91 15.63 -6.24
CA GLY A 390 9.83 15.92 -7.34
C GLY A 390 9.98 14.79 -8.37
N GLN A 391 9.27 13.68 -8.23
CA GLN A 391 9.27 12.58 -9.20
C GLN A 391 7.88 12.45 -9.84
N ARG A 392 7.81 12.11 -11.14
CA ARG A 392 6.56 11.86 -11.88
C ARG A 392 5.94 10.51 -11.49
N VAL A 393 5.78 10.27 -10.21
CA VAL A 393 5.39 8.99 -9.63
C VAL A 393 4.16 9.22 -8.79
N ASN A 394 2.99 8.88 -9.33
CA ASN A 394 1.69 9.27 -8.78
C ASN A 394 0.97 8.06 -8.19
N GLY A 395 0.64 8.13 -6.90
CA GLY A 395 -0.23 7.14 -6.25
C GLY A 395 -1.70 7.41 -6.56
N LYS A 396 -2.52 6.36 -6.58
CA LYS A 396 -3.97 6.45 -6.74
C LYS A 396 -4.69 5.92 -5.50
N VAL A 397 -5.61 6.70 -4.94
CA VAL A 397 -6.61 6.26 -3.96
C VAL A 397 -7.97 6.46 -4.60
N GLU A 398 -8.75 5.40 -4.77
CA GLU A 398 -10.08 5.51 -5.40
C GLU A 398 -11.15 5.96 -4.39
N GLY A 399 -11.00 5.58 -3.11
CA GLY A 399 -11.86 6.01 -2.02
C GLY A 399 -11.47 7.36 -1.41
N ASP A 400 -11.91 7.56 -0.18
CA ASP A 400 -11.74 8.80 0.58
C ASP A 400 -10.42 8.84 1.35
N ILE A 401 -10.00 10.04 1.73
CA ILE A 401 -9.04 10.24 2.82
C ILE A 401 -9.79 10.86 4.00
N ILE A 402 -9.89 10.12 5.10
CA ILE A 402 -10.65 10.52 6.29
C ILE A 402 -9.69 10.62 7.48
N VAL A 403 -9.63 11.78 8.12
CA VAL A 403 -8.79 12.02 9.29
C VAL A 403 -9.63 12.48 10.46
N LYS A 404 -9.83 11.62 11.47
CA LYS A 404 -10.54 11.90 12.73
C LYS A 404 -9.63 11.90 13.95
N GLY A 405 -8.50 11.19 13.88
CA GLY A 405 -7.48 11.15 14.92
C GLY A 405 -6.45 12.27 14.80
N THR A 406 -5.24 11.99 15.28
CA THR A 406 -4.10 12.89 15.17
C THR A 406 -3.25 12.53 13.95
N LEU A 407 -2.99 13.51 13.09
CA LEU A 407 -2.05 13.42 11.97
C LEU A 407 -1.01 14.53 12.13
N ASN A 408 0.16 14.21 12.69
CA ASN A 408 1.22 15.22 12.91
C ASN A 408 1.95 15.62 11.62
N GLY A 409 1.76 14.88 10.53
CA GLY A 409 2.20 15.28 9.20
C GLY A 409 1.08 15.97 8.40
N ASN A 410 1.17 15.84 7.08
CA ASN A 410 0.26 16.47 6.12
C ASN A 410 -0.43 15.43 5.26
N ILE A 411 -1.46 15.86 4.53
CA ILE A 411 -1.93 15.16 3.33
C ILE A 411 -1.17 15.74 2.15
N ASP A 412 -0.24 14.98 1.57
CA ASP A 412 0.62 15.42 0.45
C ASP A 412 0.30 14.60 -0.81
N SER A 413 -0.53 15.15 -1.68
CA SER A 413 -0.97 14.48 -2.90
C SER A 413 -0.28 15.06 -4.14
N SER A 414 0.49 14.21 -4.81
CA SER A 414 0.93 14.39 -6.20
C SER A 414 0.18 13.50 -7.20
N GLY A 415 -0.80 12.72 -6.70
CA GLY A 415 -1.55 11.76 -7.49
C GLY A 415 -3.06 11.99 -7.47
N THR A 416 -3.82 10.91 -7.59
CA THR A 416 -5.29 10.97 -7.73
C THR A 416 -5.97 10.46 -6.47
N ILE A 417 -6.93 11.25 -5.97
CA ILE A 417 -7.91 10.87 -4.95
C ILE A 417 -9.28 10.88 -5.62
N GLY A 418 -9.87 9.70 -5.81
CA GLY A 418 -11.18 9.51 -6.44
C GLY A 418 -12.35 9.83 -5.51
N GLY A 419 -12.13 9.77 -4.20
CA GLY A 419 -13.08 10.22 -3.19
C GLY A 419 -12.89 11.68 -2.78
N LYS A 420 -13.36 12.00 -1.59
CA LYS A 420 -13.19 13.30 -0.92
C LYS A 420 -12.08 13.25 0.11
N ILE A 421 -11.61 14.42 0.53
CA ILE A 421 -10.84 14.56 1.77
C ILE A 421 -11.78 15.05 2.87
N GLN A 422 -11.87 14.33 3.97
CA GLN A 422 -12.64 14.72 5.15
C GLN A 422 -11.69 14.95 6.34
N ASN A 423 -11.54 16.21 6.73
CA ASN A 423 -10.72 16.61 7.86
C ASN A 423 -11.57 16.86 9.11
N GLU A 424 -11.45 15.97 10.09
CA GLU A 424 -11.96 16.07 11.46
C GLU A 424 -10.80 15.88 12.45
N ALA A 425 -9.57 16.19 12.02
CA ALA A 425 -8.37 15.91 12.80
C ALA A 425 -8.36 16.69 14.12
N LYS A 426 -7.78 16.06 15.16
CA LYS A 426 -7.62 16.68 16.49
C LYS A 426 -6.57 17.79 16.53
N ASN A 427 -5.77 17.91 15.47
CA ASN A 427 -4.72 18.91 15.31
C ASN A 427 -4.83 19.59 13.95
N ALA A 428 -4.15 20.73 13.80
CA ALA A 428 -4.09 21.43 12.51
C ALA A 428 -3.30 20.59 11.49
N ILE A 429 -3.83 20.47 10.27
CA ILE A 429 -3.17 19.77 9.16
C ILE A 429 -3.01 20.67 7.94
N THR A 430 -2.02 20.39 7.09
CA THR A 430 -1.95 20.99 5.75
C THR A 430 -2.30 19.95 4.69
N ILE A 431 -3.09 20.36 3.71
CA ILE A 431 -3.43 19.58 2.52
C ILE A 431 -2.69 20.21 1.33
N TYR A 432 -1.70 19.50 0.81
CA TYR A 432 -0.98 19.86 -0.41
C TYR A 432 -1.59 19.11 -1.60
N ASN A 433 -2.30 19.83 -2.46
CA ASN A 433 -2.72 19.32 -3.76
C ASN A 433 -1.73 19.82 -4.80
N ARG A 434 -0.70 19.02 -5.09
CA ARG A 434 0.46 19.41 -5.92
C ARG A 434 0.09 19.55 -7.41
N PRO A 435 0.97 20.12 -8.25
CA PRO A 435 0.74 20.19 -9.69
C PRO A 435 0.47 18.81 -10.30
N GLY A 436 -0.59 18.70 -11.09
CA GLY A 436 -1.03 17.45 -11.72
C GLY A 436 -1.81 16.50 -10.82
N ALA A 437 -1.94 16.79 -9.52
CA ALA A 437 -2.79 16.03 -8.61
C ALA A 437 -4.28 16.37 -8.83
N SER A 438 -5.16 15.41 -8.50
CA SER A 438 -6.60 15.57 -8.67
C SER A 438 -7.38 14.99 -7.48
N ILE A 439 -8.34 15.77 -6.96
CA ILE A 439 -9.30 15.36 -5.94
C ILE A 439 -10.70 15.45 -6.55
N ALA A 440 -11.38 14.31 -6.68
CA ALA A 440 -12.62 14.23 -7.44
C ALA A 440 -13.86 14.69 -6.65
N GLN A 441 -14.00 14.33 -5.36
CA GLN A 441 -15.20 14.69 -4.57
C GLN A 441 -14.97 15.84 -3.58
N GLY A 442 -13.97 16.69 -3.85
CA GLY A 442 -13.76 17.91 -3.08
C GLY A 442 -13.15 17.67 -1.70
N ILE A 443 -13.23 18.71 -0.86
CA ILE A 443 -12.67 18.71 0.50
C ILE A 443 -13.75 19.19 1.48
N THR A 444 -13.96 18.46 2.57
CA THR A 444 -14.78 18.89 3.71
C THR A 444 -13.90 19.05 4.95
N ASN A 445 -13.91 20.24 5.54
CA ASN A 445 -13.15 20.57 6.74
C ASN A 445 -14.10 20.83 7.92
N LYS A 446 -13.93 20.09 9.01
CA LYS A 446 -14.56 20.35 10.32
C LYS A 446 -13.55 20.70 11.42
N GLY A 447 -12.26 20.39 11.21
CA GLY A 447 -11.17 20.75 12.11
C GLY A 447 -10.45 22.04 11.69
N THR A 448 -9.15 22.09 11.98
CA THR A 448 -8.27 23.17 11.51
C THR A 448 -7.44 22.70 10.32
N ALA A 449 -7.49 23.42 9.21
CA ALA A 449 -6.73 23.06 8.01
C ALA A 449 -6.17 24.26 7.25
N THR A 450 -5.05 24.02 6.56
CA THR A 450 -4.60 24.85 5.44
C THR A 450 -4.62 24.03 4.15
N ILE A 451 -5.28 24.53 3.12
CA ILE A 451 -5.27 23.93 1.78
C ILE A 451 -4.32 24.75 0.90
N ARG A 452 -3.32 24.09 0.33
CA ARG A 452 -2.43 24.63 -0.70
C ARG A 452 -2.73 23.93 -2.01
N ASN A 453 -3.48 24.59 -2.87
CA ASN A 453 -3.94 24.04 -4.13
C ASN A 453 -3.07 24.49 -5.31
N GLN A 454 -2.45 23.53 -5.98
CA GLN A 454 -1.70 23.65 -7.23
C GLN A 454 -2.18 22.62 -8.27
N GLY A 455 -3.15 21.78 -7.90
CA GLY A 455 -3.75 20.75 -8.74
C GLY A 455 -5.24 21.02 -8.94
N LYS A 456 -6.02 19.97 -9.20
CA LYS A 456 -7.46 20.07 -9.44
C LYS A 456 -8.27 19.56 -8.25
N ILE A 457 -9.20 20.37 -7.76
CA ILE A 457 -10.26 19.98 -6.81
C ILE A 457 -11.57 20.10 -7.56
N GLN A 458 -12.23 18.99 -7.90
CA GLN A 458 -13.36 19.03 -8.84
C GLN A 458 -14.67 19.50 -8.17
N GLN A 459 -14.98 19.02 -6.96
CA GLN A 459 -16.23 19.35 -6.25
C GLN A 459 -16.06 20.37 -5.12
N GLY A 460 -15.31 21.45 -5.37
CA GLY A 460 -15.17 22.57 -4.45
C GLY A 460 -14.70 22.22 -3.04
N ILE A 461 -14.91 23.15 -2.11
CA ILE A 461 -14.50 23.02 -0.70
C ILE A 461 -15.66 23.39 0.21
N ILE A 462 -15.86 22.62 1.29
CA ILE A 462 -16.84 22.89 2.33
C ILE A 462 -16.10 23.06 3.66
N ASN A 463 -16.22 24.23 4.29
CA ASN A 463 -15.84 24.45 5.68
C ASN A 463 -17.09 24.30 6.57
N ASP A 464 -17.17 23.19 7.27
CA ASP A 464 -18.31 22.76 8.08
C ASP A 464 -17.99 22.92 9.57
N GLY A 465 -18.03 24.18 10.04
CA GLY A 465 -17.74 24.55 11.43
C GLY A 465 -16.25 24.64 11.80
N GLY A 466 -15.34 24.41 10.86
CA GLY A 466 -13.89 24.42 11.09
C GLY A 466 -13.19 25.77 10.93
N THR A 467 -11.88 25.78 11.16
CA THR A 467 -10.99 26.89 10.79
C THR A 467 -10.19 26.53 9.55
N LEU A 468 -10.39 27.24 8.45
CA LEU A 468 -9.83 26.90 7.15
C LEU A 468 -9.07 28.06 6.54
N THR A 469 -7.83 27.83 6.15
CA THR A 469 -7.08 28.71 5.24
C THR A 469 -6.98 28.08 3.86
N VAL A 470 -7.31 28.82 2.80
CA VAL A 470 -7.18 28.36 1.41
C VAL A 470 -6.17 29.24 0.67
N ILE A 471 -5.19 28.59 0.05
CA ILE A 471 -4.20 29.19 -0.84
C ILE A 471 -4.38 28.52 -2.21
N ASN A 472 -4.86 29.26 -3.20
CA ASN A 472 -4.93 28.79 -4.58
C ASN A 472 -3.77 29.40 -5.38
N ASP A 473 -2.81 28.57 -5.77
CA ASP A 473 -1.59 29.03 -6.45
C ASP A 473 -1.90 29.50 -7.88
N PHE A 474 -1.24 30.56 -8.30
CA PHE A 474 -1.27 31.09 -9.66
C PHE A 474 0.15 31.49 -10.05
N ARG A 475 0.48 31.42 -11.35
CA ARG A 475 1.85 31.68 -11.82
C ARG A 475 1.84 32.45 -13.13
N ARG A 476 2.94 33.15 -13.36
CA ARG A 476 3.27 33.68 -14.68
C ARG A 476 3.39 32.52 -15.67
N ASP A 477 2.75 32.66 -16.81
CA ASP A 477 2.79 31.72 -17.93
C ASP A 477 2.85 32.52 -19.23
N GLU A 478 4.02 32.51 -19.87
CA GLU A 478 4.27 33.26 -21.10
C GLU A 478 3.41 32.79 -22.28
N ASN A 479 2.83 31.58 -22.19
CA ASN A 479 1.92 31.03 -23.19
C ASN A 479 0.45 31.31 -22.89
N ALA A 480 0.12 31.80 -21.69
CA ALA A 480 -1.24 32.23 -21.40
C ALA A 480 -1.53 33.54 -22.14
N ALA A 481 -2.76 33.71 -22.64
CA ALA A 481 -3.17 34.88 -23.40
C ALA A 481 -2.90 36.22 -22.67
N ASP A 482 -2.84 36.17 -21.33
CA ASP A 482 -2.69 37.33 -20.44
C ASP A 482 -1.42 37.22 -19.56
N GLY A 483 -0.49 36.31 -19.89
CA GLY A 483 0.80 36.17 -19.22
C GLY A 483 0.77 35.50 -17.84
N TYR A 484 -0.40 35.19 -17.29
CA TYR A 484 -0.61 34.51 -16.02
C TYR A 484 -1.73 33.48 -16.13
N ARG A 485 -1.65 32.41 -15.33
CA ARG A 485 -2.74 31.45 -15.16
C ARG A 485 -2.87 30.98 -13.71
N ALA A 486 -4.10 30.67 -13.29
CA ALA A 486 -4.33 29.87 -12.10
C ALA A 486 -3.65 28.50 -12.31
N VAL A 487 -2.86 28.06 -11.33
CA VAL A 487 -2.22 26.74 -11.33
C VAL A 487 -3.12 25.73 -10.64
N GLY A 488 -3.75 26.15 -9.55
CA GLY A 488 -4.79 25.37 -8.88
C GLY A 488 -6.18 25.64 -9.47
N GLU A 489 -6.91 24.57 -9.77
CA GLU A 489 -8.32 24.60 -10.13
C GLU A 489 -9.17 24.18 -8.94
N ILE A 490 -10.18 24.99 -8.60
CA ILE A 490 -11.21 24.65 -7.61
C ILE A 490 -12.56 24.75 -8.32
N GLY A 491 -13.21 23.60 -8.53
CA GLY A 491 -14.54 23.51 -9.09
C GLY A 491 -15.62 23.86 -8.06
N LYS A 492 -16.87 23.54 -8.37
CA LYS A 492 -18.03 23.96 -7.58
C LYS A 492 -18.52 22.81 -6.69
N THR A 493 -18.95 23.12 -5.47
CA THR A 493 -19.66 22.21 -4.58
C THR A 493 -21.04 21.87 -5.17
N THR A 494 -21.74 20.93 -4.55
CA THR A 494 -23.16 20.64 -4.88
C THR A 494 -24.07 21.85 -4.75
N SER A 495 -23.69 22.85 -3.94
CA SER A 495 -24.40 24.12 -3.75
C SER A 495 -24.13 25.14 -4.86
N GLY A 496 -23.25 24.81 -5.82
CA GLY A 496 -22.94 25.64 -6.98
C GLY A 496 -21.88 26.73 -6.75
N VAL A 497 -21.16 26.69 -5.64
CA VAL A 497 -20.11 27.67 -5.28
C VAL A 497 -18.73 27.02 -5.17
N HIS A 498 -17.63 27.78 -5.25
CA HIS A 498 -16.29 27.21 -5.09
C HIS A 498 -16.02 26.80 -3.64
N ILE A 499 -16.43 27.64 -2.68
CA ILE A 499 -16.20 27.42 -1.25
C ILE A 499 -17.48 27.73 -0.47
N GLU A 500 -17.95 26.78 0.34
CA GLU A 500 -19.09 26.94 1.25
C GLU A 500 -18.60 27.03 2.70
N ASN A 501 -18.99 28.07 3.44
CA ASN A 501 -18.66 28.24 4.86
C ASN A 501 -19.92 28.05 5.73
N LYS A 502 -20.18 26.84 6.22
CA LYS A 502 -21.45 26.50 6.89
C LYS A 502 -21.59 27.05 8.32
N SER A 503 -20.49 27.34 9.03
CA SER A 503 -20.50 27.91 10.39
C SER A 503 -19.08 28.08 10.99
N GLY A 504 -18.05 28.28 10.18
CA GLY A 504 -16.64 28.31 10.62
C GLY A 504 -15.89 29.58 10.24
N GLN A 505 -14.58 29.60 10.51
CA GLN A 505 -13.68 30.67 10.06
C GLN A 505 -13.03 30.27 8.74
N LEU A 506 -13.19 31.11 7.72
CA LEU A 506 -12.57 30.93 6.41
C LEU A 506 -11.65 32.11 6.09
N HIS A 507 -10.39 31.82 5.82
CA HIS A 507 -9.42 32.76 5.30
C HIS A 507 -8.95 32.34 3.90
N ILE A 508 -9.24 33.15 2.89
CA ILE A 508 -8.76 32.96 1.53
C ILE A 508 -7.53 33.83 1.38
N ASN A 509 -6.35 33.22 1.52
CA ASN A 509 -5.10 33.96 1.65
C ASN A 509 -4.67 34.64 0.34
N ALA A 510 -4.90 33.97 -0.79
CA ALA A 510 -4.56 34.49 -2.12
C ALA A 510 -5.56 34.00 -3.17
N TRP A 511 -6.03 34.91 -4.04
CA TRP A 511 -6.88 34.57 -5.19
C TRP A 511 -6.52 35.37 -6.45
N TYR A 512 -6.71 34.77 -7.62
CA TYR A 512 -6.52 35.42 -8.92
C TYR A 512 -7.86 35.68 -9.60
N PHE A 513 -8.05 36.89 -10.09
CA PHE A 513 -9.21 37.32 -10.87
C PHE A 513 -8.77 37.66 -12.29
N ASN A 514 -9.52 37.16 -13.28
CA ASN A 514 -9.19 37.37 -14.69
C ASN A 514 -9.65 38.71 -15.25
N LYS A 515 -10.29 39.55 -14.43
CA LYS A 515 -10.79 40.89 -14.76
C LYS A 515 -10.88 41.75 -13.50
N GLU A 516 -10.93 43.06 -13.70
CA GLU A 516 -10.97 44.10 -12.66
C GLU A 516 -12.33 44.17 -11.96
N ASP A 517 -13.42 44.00 -12.71
CA ASP A 517 -14.79 43.92 -12.19
C ASP A 517 -15.72 43.14 -13.12
N TYR A 518 -16.87 42.73 -12.60
CA TYR A 518 -17.89 42.00 -13.34
C TYR A 518 -19.25 42.72 -13.24
N ALA A 519 -19.76 43.18 -14.36
CA ALA A 519 -20.97 44.02 -14.41
C ALA A 519 -22.23 43.16 -14.23
N THR A 520 -22.30 42.01 -14.90
CA THR A 520 -23.50 41.18 -14.93
C THR A 520 -23.44 39.98 -13.99
N ALA A 521 -24.60 39.45 -13.61
CA ALA A 521 -24.67 38.22 -12.82
C ALA A 521 -24.07 37.02 -13.57
N GLU A 522 -24.26 36.97 -14.89
CA GLU A 522 -23.73 35.88 -15.72
C GLU A 522 -22.20 35.93 -15.82
N GLU A 523 -21.61 37.13 -15.95
CA GLU A 523 -20.15 37.29 -15.85
C GLU A 523 -19.63 36.80 -14.50
N ARG A 524 -20.32 37.14 -13.39
CA ARG A 524 -19.93 36.73 -12.04
C ARG A 524 -20.00 35.21 -11.85
N LYS A 525 -21.04 34.53 -12.31
CA LYS A 525 -21.17 33.05 -12.23
C LYS A 525 -20.00 32.30 -12.86
N ASN A 526 -19.40 32.88 -13.89
CA ASN A 526 -18.36 32.26 -14.69
C ASN A 526 -16.94 32.65 -14.26
N ASN A 527 -16.76 33.82 -13.63
CA ASN A 527 -15.42 34.38 -13.39
C ASN A 527 -15.15 34.82 -11.93
N ALA A 528 -16.19 35.11 -11.15
CA ALA A 528 -16.02 35.54 -9.76
C ALA A 528 -15.66 34.37 -8.84
N LEU A 529 -15.14 34.70 -7.65
CA LEU A 529 -15.02 33.76 -6.56
C LEU A 529 -16.41 33.50 -5.97
N LEU A 530 -17.00 32.35 -6.31
CA LEU A 530 -18.30 31.96 -5.78
C LEU A 530 -18.18 31.42 -4.36
N VAL A 531 -18.89 32.03 -3.41
CA VAL A 531 -18.93 31.63 -2.00
C VAL A 531 -20.36 31.63 -1.46
N SER A 532 -20.60 30.86 -0.40
CA SER A 532 -21.88 30.87 0.31
C SER A 532 -21.72 30.56 1.80
N GLY A 533 -22.81 30.74 2.55
CA GLY A 533 -22.89 30.43 3.97
C GLY A 533 -22.70 31.66 4.84
N ASP A 534 -21.96 31.52 5.94
CA ASP A 534 -21.69 32.60 6.88
C ASP A 534 -20.60 33.54 6.34
N TYR A 535 -21.04 34.58 5.62
CA TYR A 535 -20.16 35.55 4.98
C TYR A 535 -19.32 36.37 5.96
N GLN A 536 -19.83 36.63 7.17
CA GLN A 536 -19.11 37.48 8.14
C GLN A 536 -17.80 36.85 8.60
N ASN A 537 -17.76 35.52 8.62
CA ASN A 537 -16.55 34.75 8.95
C ASN A 537 -15.72 34.35 7.73
N ILE A 538 -15.97 34.96 6.56
CA ILE A 538 -15.13 34.84 5.37
C ILE A 538 -14.24 36.08 5.28
N THR A 539 -12.93 35.83 5.28
CA THR A 539 -11.92 36.86 5.04
C THR A 539 -11.12 36.56 3.79
N ILE A 540 -10.71 37.61 3.09
CA ILE A 540 -9.91 37.52 1.86
C ILE A 540 -8.66 38.38 2.04
N GLY A 541 -7.51 37.76 1.83
CA GLY A 541 -6.18 38.36 1.86
C GLY A 541 -5.81 38.97 0.52
N ASP A 542 -4.60 38.68 0.05
CA ASP A 542 -4.07 39.20 -1.20
C ASP A 542 -4.91 38.74 -2.40
N SER A 543 -5.14 39.64 -3.34
CA SER A 543 -5.97 39.39 -4.50
C SER A 543 -5.28 39.97 -5.73
N PHE A 544 -5.14 39.16 -6.77
CA PHE A 544 -4.36 39.48 -7.96
C PHE A 544 -5.30 39.65 -9.15
N ILE A 545 -5.23 40.80 -9.80
CA ILE A 545 -6.13 41.19 -10.87
C ILE A 545 -5.38 41.23 -12.20
N ASN A 546 -5.96 40.61 -13.22
CA ASN A 546 -5.58 40.83 -14.62
C ASN A 546 -5.98 42.22 -15.09
N THR A 547 -5.00 42.99 -15.55
CA THR A 547 -5.14 44.41 -15.90
C THR A 547 -5.01 44.69 -17.39
N LYS A 548 -5.15 43.66 -18.25
CA LYS A 548 -5.00 43.80 -19.71
C LYS A 548 -6.06 44.71 -20.34
N GLY A 549 -7.26 44.77 -19.76
CA GLY A 549 -8.38 45.59 -20.22
C GLY A 549 -8.57 46.86 -19.41
N LEU A 550 -7.60 47.21 -18.58
CA LEU A 550 -7.76 48.25 -17.57
C LEU A 550 -7.78 49.65 -18.19
N ASP A 551 -8.85 50.38 -17.90
CA ASP A 551 -9.00 51.81 -18.09
C ASP A 551 -8.74 52.54 -16.76
N VAL A 552 -7.76 53.46 -16.76
CA VAL A 552 -7.37 54.23 -15.56
C VAL A 552 -8.39 55.29 -15.16
N ASP A 553 -9.26 55.71 -16.09
CA ASP A 553 -10.28 56.72 -15.85
C ASP A 553 -11.60 56.10 -15.36
N LYS A 554 -11.70 54.76 -15.36
CA LYS A 554 -12.88 54.02 -14.91
C LYS A 554 -12.82 53.73 -13.41
N THR A 555 -13.96 53.88 -12.74
CA THR A 555 -14.19 53.35 -11.39
C THR A 555 -14.64 51.89 -11.45
N TYR A 556 -13.98 51.03 -10.70
CA TYR A 556 -14.26 49.59 -10.57
C TYR A 556 -14.89 49.28 -9.21
N ASN A 557 -15.50 48.10 -9.08
CA ASN A 557 -16.13 47.65 -7.85
C ASN A 557 -15.62 46.27 -7.42
N SER A 558 -14.85 46.23 -6.32
CA SER A 558 -14.27 45.00 -5.77
C SER A 558 -15.32 44.05 -5.21
N TYR A 559 -16.53 44.53 -4.87
CA TYR A 559 -17.62 43.67 -4.41
C TYR A 559 -18.11 42.72 -5.51
N SER A 560 -17.92 43.09 -6.77
CA SER A 560 -18.31 42.24 -7.90
C SER A 560 -17.42 40.99 -8.05
N LEU A 561 -16.21 41.01 -7.48
CA LEU A 561 -15.23 39.92 -7.57
C LEU A 561 -15.65 38.68 -6.79
N ILE A 562 -16.65 38.81 -5.91
CA ILE A 562 -17.15 37.76 -5.03
C ILE A 562 -18.66 37.68 -5.20
N ALA A 563 -19.18 36.49 -5.46
CA ALA A 563 -20.60 36.29 -5.74
C ALA A 563 -21.17 35.03 -5.10
N ASP A 564 -22.50 34.96 -5.02
CA ASP A 564 -23.22 33.73 -4.68
C ASP A 564 -23.44 32.83 -5.92
N LYS A 565 -24.11 31.69 -5.73
CA LYS A 565 -24.42 30.73 -6.80
C LYS A 565 -25.23 31.34 -7.96
N ASP A 566 -26.00 32.39 -7.71
CA ASP A 566 -26.89 33.04 -8.68
C ASP A 566 -26.21 34.24 -9.35
N GLY A 567 -24.95 34.53 -9.01
CA GLY A 567 -24.19 35.64 -9.56
C GLY A 567 -24.55 36.98 -8.92
N ASN A 568 -25.21 37.01 -7.76
CA ASN A 568 -25.38 38.24 -7.00
C ASN A 568 -24.06 38.58 -6.32
N ALA A 569 -23.65 39.84 -6.40
CA ALA A 569 -22.45 40.29 -5.69
C ALA A 569 -22.68 40.16 -4.17
N VAL A 570 -21.69 39.60 -3.47
CA VAL A 570 -21.72 39.43 -2.01
C VAL A 570 -20.42 39.92 -1.36
N GLY A 571 -19.57 40.63 -2.10
CA GLY A 571 -18.33 41.16 -1.56
C GLY A 571 -18.54 42.14 -0.40
N ASP A 572 -19.68 42.83 -0.38
CA ASP A 572 -20.12 43.71 0.71
C ASP A 572 -20.48 42.97 2.01
N LYS A 573 -20.43 41.63 2.02
CA LYS A 573 -20.75 40.79 3.18
C LYS A 573 -19.53 40.06 3.74
N VAL A 574 -18.39 40.10 3.04
CA VAL A 574 -17.14 39.46 3.49
C VAL A 574 -16.18 40.49 4.09
N ASN A 575 -15.12 40.04 4.78
CA ASN A 575 -14.16 40.93 5.46
C ASN A 575 -14.89 41.94 6.37
N ASN A 576 -15.88 41.48 7.16
CA ASN A 576 -16.72 42.33 8.01
C ASN A 576 -17.42 43.48 7.26
N GLY A 577 -17.85 43.21 6.02
CA GLY A 577 -18.55 44.15 5.16
C GLY A 577 -17.67 45.16 4.43
N GLN A 578 -16.34 44.99 4.46
CA GLN A 578 -15.40 45.85 3.75
C GLN A 578 -15.06 45.36 2.34
N GLY A 579 -15.44 44.14 1.98
CA GLY A 579 -15.01 43.51 0.73
C GLY A 579 -13.50 43.32 0.66
N ILE A 580 -12.93 43.35 -0.54
CA ILE A 580 -11.47 43.23 -0.69
C ILE A 580 -10.84 44.58 -0.39
N ASP A 581 -9.93 44.60 0.58
CA ASP A 581 -9.10 45.76 0.89
C ASP A 581 -8.26 46.14 -0.34
N VAL A 582 -8.39 47.38 -0.80
CA VAL A 582 -7.70 47.87 -2.01
C VAL A 582 -6.18 47.76 -1.89
N ASN A 583 -5.63 47.86 -0.67
CA ASN A 583 -4.19 47.72 -0.43
C ASN A 583 -3.70 46.29 -0.61
N LYS A 584 -4.62 45.32 -0.65
CA LYS A 584 -4.37 43.91 -0.94
C LYS A 584 -4.77 43.54 -2.37
N LEU A 585 -5.22 44.50 -3.18
CA LEU A 585 -5.37 44.33 -4.62
C LEU A 585 -4.04 44.59 -5.31
N HIS A 586 -3.58 43.62 -6.08
CA HIS A 586 -2.31 43.66 -6.79
C HIS A 586 -2.53 43.50 -8.28
N SER A 587 -1.94 44.37 -9.08
CA SER A 587 -1.92 44.21 -10.53
C SER A 587 -0.90 43.13 -10.91
N ILE A 588 -1.32 42.14 -11.69
CA ILE A 588 -0.37 41.12 -12.20
C ILE A 588 0.70 41.72 -13.11
N SER A 589 0.46 42.88 -13.73
CA SER A 589 1.44 43.54 -14.60
C SER A 589 2.52 44.28 -13.83
N GLY A 590 2.30 44.61 -12.56
CA GLY A 590 3.17 45.50 -11.76
C GLY A 590 3.05 46.99 -12.10
N ILE A 591 2.41 47.31 -13.23
CA ILE A 591 2.31 48.69 -13.77
C ILE A 591 1.28 49.52 -13.03
N TYR A 592 0.26 48.90 -12.43
CA TYR A 592 -0.84 49.61 -11.79
C TYR A 592 -0.84 49.38 -10.28
N SER A 593 -1.12 50.46 -9.54
CA SER A 593 -1.57 50.42 -8.16
C SER A 593 -3.07 50.74 -8.11
N PHE A 594 -3.73 50.35 -7.02
CA PHE A 594 -5.15 50.63 -6.81
C PHE A 594 -5.34 51.52 -5.59
N GLU A 595 -6.31 52.42 -5.66
CA GLU A 595 -6.70 53.23 -4.52
C GLU A 595 -8.21 53.32 -4.38
N ASN A 596 -8.66 53.49 -3.14
CA ASN A 596 -10.08 53.69 -2.84
C ASN A 596 -10.55 54.98 -3.52
N PHE A 597 -11.64 54.88 -4.28
CA PHE A 597 -12.19 56.01 -5.00
C PHE A 597 -13.71 55.87 -5.13
N GLY A 598 -14.45 56.81 -4.52
CA GLY A 598 -15.90 56.79 -4.47
C GLY A 598 -16.44 56.14 -3.20
N GLY A 599 -17.46 55.30 -3.35
CA GLY A 599 -18.13 54.59 -2.26
C GLY A 599 -17.40 53.34 -1.79
N ALA A 600 -17.96 52.66 -0.79
CA ALA A 600 -17.39 51.42 -0.26
C ALA A 600 -17.25 50.34 -1.35
N GLY A 601 -16.10 49.66 -1.40
CA GLY A 601 -15.75 48.68 -2.43
C GLY A 601 -15.35 49.26 -3.78
N GLN A 602 -15.46 50.58 -3.97
CA GLN A 602 -15.08 51.23 -5.23
C GLN A 602 -13.61 51.65 -5.22
N TYR A 603 -12.95 51.40 -6.35
CA TYR A 603 -11.54 51.70 -6.52
C TYR A 603 -11.24 52.15 -7.94
N ARG A 604 -10.11 52.83 -8.11
CA ARG A 604 -9.57 53.20 -9.42
C ARG A 604 -8.12 52.76 -9.53
N ALA A 605 -7.65 52.63 -10.76
CA ALA A 605 -6.28 52.27 -11.04
C ALA A 605 -5.42 53.52 -11.25
N ASN A 606 -4.24 53.52 -10.67
CA ASN A 606 -3.21 54.51 -10.90
C ASN A 606 -2.01 53.86 -11.55
N ILE A 607 -1.35 54.59 -12.46
CA ILE A 607 -0.08 54.15 -13.03
C ILE A 607 0.99 54.25 -11.93
N ASN A 608 1.65 53.14 -11.65
CA ASN A 608 2.79 53.09 -10.77
C ASN A 608 3.98 53.83 -11.42
N ARG A 609 4.14 55.10 -11.04
CA ARG A 609 5.18 55.98 -11.60
C ARG A 609 6.59 55.54 -11.25
N ASP A 610 6.77 54.71 -10.21
CA ASP A 610 8.08 54.18 -9.82
C ASP A 610 8.59 53.08 -10.79
N GLU A 611 7.68 52.36 -11.46
CA GLU A 611 8.07 51.46 -12.56
C GLU A 611 8.33 52.22 -13.87
N LEU A 612 7.65 53.35 -14.09
CA LEU A 612 7.89 54.23 -15.23
C LEU A 612 9.23 54.99 -15.11
N SER A 613 9.75 55.21 -13.90
CA SER A 613 10.80 56.20 -13.62
C SER A 613 12.26 55.72 -13.73
N GLY A 614 12.56 54.53 -14.26
CA GLY A 614 13.97 54.12 -14.35
C GLY A 614 14.37 53.13 -15.44
N ARG A 615 13.71 51.97 -15.55
CA ARG A 615 14.19 50.88 -16.41
C ARG A 615 13.61 50.90 -17.83
N ILE A 616 12.32 51.18 -17.98
CA ILE A 616 11.62 51.16 -19.27
C ILE A 616 11.92 52.42 -20.09
N LEU A 617 12.02 53.58 -19.42
CA LEU A 617 12.46 54.82 -20.07
C LEU A 617 13.93 54.73 -20.53
N ALA A 618 14.82 54.16 -19.71
CA ALA A 618 16.22 53.97 -20.10
C ALA A 618 16.40 52.98 -21.26
N GLN A 619 15.65 51.87 -21.29
CA GLN A 619 15.70 50.93 -22.42
C GLN A 619 15.17 51.53 -23.72
N SER A 620 14.10 52.33 -23.68
CA SER A 620 13.58 53.04 -24.87
C SER A 620 14.48 54.19 -25.33
N ILE A 621 15.15 54.89 -24.41
CA ILE A 621 16.18 55.89 -24.74
C ILE A 621 17.41 55.22 -25.37
N ILE A 622 17.91 54.09 -24.82
CA ILE A 622 19.05 53.36 -25.39
C ILE A 622 18.70 52.76 -26.76
N TYR A 623 17.49 52.21 -26.93
CA TYR A 623 17.05 51.66 -28.21
C TYR A 623 16.86 52.76 -29.27
N SER A 624 16.27 53.91 -28.91
CA SER A 624 16.15 55.06 -29.81
C SER A 624 17.51 55.71 -30.14
N GLN A 625 18.48 55.70 -29.21
CA GLN A 625 19.86 56.11 -29.48
C GLN A 625 20.59 55.14 -30.41
N ARG A 626 20.38 53.82 -30.26
CA ARG A 626 20.94 52.81 -31.19
C ARG A 626 20.37 52.96 -32.60
N ILE A 627 19.06 53.19 -32.76
CA ILE A 627 18.46 53.43 -34.09
C ILE A 627 18.96 54.76 -34.69
N ARG A 628 19.12 55.82 -33.87
CA ARG A 628 19.72 57.08 -34.34
C ARG A 628 21.16 56.90 -34.81
N ASN A 629 21.98 56.14 -34.07
CA ASN A 629 23.37 55.85 -34.44
C ASN A 629 23.48 54.94 -35.68
N VAL A 630 22.57 53.98 -35.85
CA VAL A 630 22.53 53.13 -37.05
C VAL A 630 22.11 53.93 -38.28
N ASN A 631 21.14 54.84 -38.16
CA ASN A 631 20.76 55.73 -39.27
C ASN A 631 21.86 56.74 -39.62
N LEU A 632 22.53 57.34 -38.63
CA LEU A 632 23.69 58.22 -38.87
C LEU A 632 24.86 57.46 -39.51
N SER A 633 25.15 56.24 -39.05
CA SER A 633 26.22 55.41 -39.62
C SER A 633 25.88 54.95 -41.05
N ARG A 634 24.61 54.66 -41.35
CA ARG A 634 24.14 54.32 -42.69
C ARG A 634 24.20 55.53 -43.64
N ILE A 635 23.77 56.71 -43.18
CA ILE A 635 23.85 57.97 -43.94
C ILE A 635 25.31 58.36 -44.21
N LEU A 636 26.20 58.25 -43.21
CA LEU A 636 27.63 58.51 -43.38
C LEU A 636 28.29 57.49 -44.32
N ARG A 637 27.88 56.23 -44.27
CA ARG A 637 28.36 55.19 -45.19
C ARG A 637 27.86 55.43 -46.61
N GLU A 638 26.58 55.74 -46.81
CA GLU A 638 26.00 56.11 -48.12
C GLU A 638 26.67 57.37 -48.70
N ALA A 639 26.88 58.41 -47.88
CA ALA A 639 27.59 59.62 -48.28
C ALA A 639 29.07 59.38 -48.64
N THR A 640 29.78 58.49 -47.93
CA THR A 640 31.14 58.11 -48.32
C THR A 640 31.17 57.24 -49.58
N THR A 641 30.23 56.30 -49.76
CA THR A 641 30.15 55.53 -51.03
C THR A 641 29.80 56.39 -52.24
N GLN A 642 28.94 57.42 -52.12
CA GLN A 642 28.68 58.33 -53.24
C GLN A 642 29.89 59.16 -53.63
N VAL A 643 30.74 59.57 -52.68
CA VAL A 643 31.98 60.31 -52.96
C VAL A 643 33.06 59.42 -53.60
N PHE A 644 33.07 58.11 -53.36
CA PHE A 644 34.00 57.18 -54.02
C PHE A 644 33.52 56.61 -55.36
N VAL A 645 32.21 56.65 -55.64
CA VAL A 645 31.67 56.27 -56.96
C VAL A 645 31.74 57.44 -57.95
N SER A 646 31.61 58.69 -57.50
CA SER A 646 31.81 59.86 -58.39
C SER A 646 33.29 60.15 -58.72
N GLY A 647 34.24 59.55 -57.99
CA GLY A 647 35.68 59.69 -58.23
C GLY A 647 36.29 58.65 -59.19
N LYS A 648 35.51 57.70 -59.72
CA LYS A 648 35.99 56.64 -60.62
C LYS A 648 35.32 56.57 -62.00
N GLU A 649 34.34 57.44 -62.28
CA GLU A 649 33.71 57.56 -63.61
C GLU A 649 34.27 58.73 -64.46
N SER A 650 35.42 59.31 -64.09
CA SER A 650 36.13 60.29 -64.93
C SER A 650 37.34 59.73 -65.68
N GLU A 651 37.64 58.43 -65.61
CA GLU A 651 38.66 57.80 -66.45
C GLU A 651 38.11 56.52 -67.06
N VAL A 652 38.25 56.40 -68.38
CA VAL A 652 37.86 55.28 -69.28
C VAL A 652 36.50 55.45 -69.99
N ASN A 653 36.46 56.47 -70.84
CA ASN A 653 36.00 56.34 -72.24
C ASN A 653 36.99 57.13 -73.12
N ALA A 654 38.11 56.47 -73.40
CA ALA A 654 38.96 56.64 -74.57
C ALA A 654 39.21 55.23 -75.14
#